data_AF-A0A7Y6M8L7-F1
#
_entry.id   AF-A0A7Y6M8L7-F1
#
_cell.length_a   1.000
_cell.length_b   1.000
_cell.length_c   1.000
_cell.angle_alpha   90.00
_cell.angle_beta   90.00
_cell.angle_gamma   90.00
#
_symmetry.space_group_name_H-M   'P 1'
#
loop_
_entity.id
_entity.type
_entity.pdbx_description
1 polymer ?
#
loop_
_entity_poly.entity_id
_entity_poly.type
_entity_poly.pdbx_seq_one_letter_code
_entity_poly.pdbx_strand_id
1 'polypeptide(L)'
;MAACVVACSLTSAPARAQVEPPPSLPAATTSQDDAPHVRKTRLDLADRPPRPAAADALRKDYDEPASAPQHPRPSARTSAKAAAAACSVADFTSRSGSALVQQIKASTTDCVNTLFNLTGADAYHAFREAQMTTVAYALRDNAASYPGDNTTSTAQLVLYLRAGYYVQWYHPTDVGAYGQALATAVQAGLDAFFAAARAWTVSDANGEVLAEAVTLIDSAQQNARYLYVVKRLLNGYDSSYDASWWMLNAVNNVYTVLFRGHQVPAFVSAVQADTSVISTLRSFAAGHLSLLGTARGYLTSNAGRELGRFLQHQPLLATVRPLAKDLLGRSSITGPTAALWVGVAEMTDAYDKADCAYYDTCDLQRRLADSVLPINHTCSAGIRIRAQDMTSGQLSGTCASLANQDAYFHNLVRDNGPVAGDGNTSIEVVVFDSSADYQTYAGPMFGIDTNNGGMYLEGDPSAAGNQPRFIAYEAEWLRPDFQIWNLNHEYTHYLDGRYDMYGDFDAGVSTPTIWWIEGFAEYVSYSYRKQTYDAAITEAGRRTYALSTLWDTTYAHDTTRIYRWGYLAVRYMFDKHPGDLSTLLGHYRTGAWSTARSFLTGSIGSRYDTDWYTWLAACASGACAGGDGGGSAPECTGADTRQLDRGCRRSNLSAAQNDYAYLFLYLPAGVSRLTITASGGTGNADLYYNPTGWATTGSYAQRSTASGNAETLTVTNPPAGYVYISLYGAASFSGAAVTTDY
;
A
#
# COMPACT_ATOMS: atom_id res chain seq x y z
N MET A 1 48.20 -26.18 54.00
CA MET A 1 48.41 -25.56 52.68
C MET A 1 47.61 -26.36 51.68
N ALA A 2 46.48 -25.81 51.21
CA ALA A 2 45.68 -26.37 50.12
C ALA A 2 45.23 -25.19 49.27
N ALA A 3 45.63 -25.18 48.00
CA ALA A 3 45.35 -24.11 47.05
C ALA A 3 44.01 -24.37 46.37
N CYS A 4 43.08 -23.41 46.50
CA CYS A 4 41.81 -23.37 45.81
C CYS A 4 41.99 -22.73 44.42
N VAL A 5 41.62 -23.47 43.38
CA VAL A 5 41.49 -22.96 42.01
C VAL A 5 40.09 -22.35 41.86
N VAL A 6 40.01 -21.05 41.55
CA VAL A 6 38.76 -20.39 41.14
C VAL A 6 38.75 -20.30 39.62
N ALA A 7 37.80 -21.00 39.00
CA ALA A 7 37.49 -20.86 37.58
C ALA A 7 36.67 -19.58 37.38
N CYS A 8 37.14 -18.69 36.50
CA CYS A 8 36.42 -17.49 36.10
C CYS A 8 35.76 -17.75 34.74
N SER A 9 34.43 -17.89 34.75
CA SER A 9 33.60 -18.03 33.55
C SER A 9 33.40 -16.65 32.91
N LEU A 10 34.02 -16.42 31.75
CA LEU A 10 33.70 -15.27 30.89
C LEU A 10 32.54 -15.67 29.97
N THR A 11 31.34 -15.17 30.26
CA THR A 11 30.22 -15.19 29.32
C THR A 11 30.42 -14.07 28.30
N SER A 12 30.89 -14.40 27.11
CA SER A 12 30.85 -13.51 25.95
C SER A 12 29.41 -13.45 25.43
N ALA A 13 28.71 -12.34 25.64
CA ALA A 13 27.51 -12.03 24.88
C ALA A 13 27.89 -11.81 23.40
N PRO A 14 27.11 -12.32 22.43
CA PRO A 14 27.40 -12.09 21.03
C PRO A 14 27.16 -10.61 20.71
N ALA A 15 28.18 -9.93 20.19
CA ALA A 15 28.01 -8.64 19.55
C ALA A 15 27.12 -8.84 18.32
N ARG A 16 25.86 -8.37 18.38
CA ARG A 16 25.07 -8.14 17.17
C ARG A 16 25.86 -7.15 16.31
N ALA A 17 26.28 -7.58 15.12
CA ALA A 17 26.75 -6.65 14.10
C ALA A 17 25.63 -5.62 13.87
N GLN A 18 25.92 -4.36 14.16
CA GLN A 18 24.96 -3.27 13.96
C GLN A 18 24.75 -3.11 12.46
N VAL A 19 23.54 -3.40 12.00
CA VAL A 19 23.11 -3.12 10.64
C VAL A 19 22.89 -1.61 10.58
N GLU A 20 23.66 -0.94 9.73
CA GLU A 20 23.49 0.49 9.42
C GLU A 20 22.06 0.74 8.83
N PRO A 21 21.56 1.98 8.72
CA PRO A 21 20.23 2.24 8.14
C PRO A 21 20.26 2.49 6.61
N PRO A 22 19.23 2.05 5.85
CA PRO A 22 19.10 2.37 4.42
C PRO A 22 19.02 3.88 4.17
N PRO A 23 19.55 4.43 3.07
CA PRO A 23 19.28 5.80 2.62
C PRO A 23 17.83 5.99 2.20
N SER A 24 17.31 7.21 2.28
CA SER A 24 15.90 7.46 1.99
C SER A 24 15.72 7.66 0.48
N LEU A 25 14.72 6.99 -0.09
CA LEU A 25 14.23 7.23 -1.43
C LEU A 25 13.78 8.69 -1.63
N PRO A 26 13.85 9.26 -2.85
CA PRO A 26 13.21 10.53 -3.15
C PRO A 26 11.69 10.43 -2.94
N ALA A 27 11.03 11.56 -2.64
CA ALA A 27 9.60 11.61 -2.32
C ALA A 27 8.64 11.09 -3.42
N ALA A 28 9.15 10.71 -4.59
CA ALA A 28 8.40 10.16 -5.72
C ALA A 28 8.58 8.64 -5.92
N THR A 29 9.36 7.96 -5.08
CA THR A 29 9.61 6.52 -5.18
C THR A 29 9.21 5.86 -3.86
N THR A 30 8.08 5.17 -3.86
CA THR A 30 7.60 4.34 -2.75
C THR A 30 8.54 3.15 -2.52
N SER A 31 8.83 2.82 -1.27
CA SER A 31 9.71 1.72 -0.87
C SER A 31 9.24 0.36 -1.41
N GLN A 32 10.20 -0.51 -1.75
CA GLN A 32 10.03 -1.80 -2.43
C GLN A 32 10.01 -3.03 -1.49
N ASP A 33 10.16 -2.89 -0.17
CA ASP A 33 10.55 -4.03 0.68
C ASP A 33 9.46 -4.63 1.58
N ASP A 34 8.21 -4.20 1.47
CA ASP A 34 7.05 -4.90 2.05
C ASP A 34 5.79 -4.59 1.22
N ALA A 35 4.81 -5.51 1.19
CA ALA A 35 3.48 -5.13 0.72
C ALA A 35 3.01 -3.91 1.54
N PRO A 36 2.63 -2.78 0.92
CA PRO A 36 2.32 -1.57 1.66
C PRO A 36 1.11 -1.74 2.61
N HIS A 37 0.32 -2.81 2.46
CA HIS A 37 -0.95 -3.01 3.14
C HIS A 37 -1.24 -4.44 3.64
N VAL A 38 -0.33 -5.41 3.49
CA VAL A 38 -0.45 -6.74 4.13
C VAL A 38 0.81 -7.03 4.94
N ARG A 39 0.67 -7.37 6.22
CA ARG A 39 1.81 -7.66 7.10
C ARG A 39 1.53 -8.77 8.11
N LYS A 40 2.58 -9.54 8.41
CA LYS A 40 2.62 -10.52 9.49
C LYS A 40 2.84 -9.87 10.85
N THR A 41 3.90 -9.06 10.99
CA THR A 41 4.35 -8.53 12.29
C THR A 41 4.18 -7.03 12.40
N ARG A 42 4.15 -6.56 13.65
CA ARG A 42 4.23 -5.14 13.98
C ARG A 42 5.62 -4.61 13.65
N LEU A 43 5.69 -3.38 13.17
CA LEU A 43 6.90 -2.61 12.97
C LEU A 43 7.49 -2.14 14.29
N ASP A 44 8.79 -2.41 14.47
CA ASP A 44 9.58 -1.85 15.56
C ASP A 44 9.65 -0.32 15.43
N LEU A 45 9.79 0.37 16.56
CA LEU A 45 9.82 1.84 16.55
C LEU A 45 11.07 2.44 15.91
N ALA A 46 12.14 1.66 15.86
CA ALA A 46 13.35 2.00 15.13
C ALA A 46 13.09 2.09 13.61
N ASP A 47 12.05 1.43 13.11
CA ASP A 47 11.72 1.32 11.69
C ASP A 47 10.52 2.19 11.28
N ARG A 48 9.94 2.94 12.23
CA ARG A 48 8.78 3.83 11.97
C ARG A 48 9.23 5.28 11.80
N PRO A 49 9.40 5.77 10.55
CA PRO A 49 9.97 7.08 10.26
C PRO A 49 9.05 8.23 10.72
N PRO A 50 9.54 9.48 10.72
CA PRO A 50 8.70 10.66 10.88
C PRO A 50 7.64 10.75 9.78
N ARG A 51 6.53 11.43 10.04
CA ARG A 51 5.47 11.59 9.03
C ARG A 51 5.99 12.39 7.82
N PRO A 52 5.74 11.93 6.58
CA PRO A 52 6.09 12.69 5.39
C PRO A 52 5.22 13.95 5.27
N ALA A 53 5.68 14.90 4.43
CA ALA A 53 4.91 16.08 4.07
C ALA A 53 3.80 15.77 3.05
N ALA A 54 4.00 14.73 2.25
CA ALA A 54 3.01 14.25 1.29
C ALA A 54 1.99 13.32 1.98
N ALA A 55 0.73 13.39 1.54
CA ALA A 55 -0.37 12.59 2.07
C ALA A 55 -1.11 11.82 0.95
N ASP A 56 -0.54 11.81 -0.26
CA ASP A 56 -1.09 11.18 -1.45
C ASP A 56 -1.29 9.67 -1.27
N ALA A 57 -0.36 9.00 -0.58
CA ALA A 57 -0.47 7.57 -0.29
C ALA A 57 -1.70 7.17 0.54
N LEU A 58 -2.33 8.11 1.27
CA LEU A 58 -3.56 7.87 2.04
C LEU A 58 -4.80 7.77 1.15
N ARG A 59 -4.81 8.48 0.03
CA ARG A 59 -5.98 8.57 -0.85
C ARG A 59 -5.82 7.78 -2.13
N LYS A 60 -4.69 7.10 -2.25
CA LYS A 60 -4.35 6.32 -3.41
C LYS A 60 -5.00 4.95 -3.29
N ASP A 61 -5.77 4.57 -4.31
CA ASP A 61 -6.20 3.18 -4.48
C ASP A 61 -4.97 2.34 -4.84
N TYR A 62 -4.84 1.12 -4.31
CA TYR A 62 -3.63 0.30 -4.50
C TYR A 62 -3.34 0.01 -5.98
N ASP A 63 -4.44 -0.10 -6.71
CA ASP A 63 -4.60 -0.31 -8.12
C ASP A 63 -4.08 0.86 -8.98
N GLU A 64 -4.01 2.08 -8.43
CA GLU A 64 -3.64 3.26 -9.20
C GLU A 64 -2.13 3.28 -9.51
N PRO A 65 -1.72 3.56 -10.77
CA PRO A 65 -0.33 3.81 -11.09
C PRO A 65 0.13 5.06 -10.34
N ALA A 66 1.45 5.26 -10.28
CA ALA A 66 1.97 6.55 -9.84
C ALA A 66 1.33 7.67 -10.69
N SER A 67 0.57 8.56 -10.04
CA SER A 67 0.02 9.75 -10.67
C SER A 67 1.12 10.82 -10.77
N ALA A 68 0.88 11.85 -11.60
CA ALA A 68 1.80 12.97 -11.65
C ALA A 68 1.90 13.59 -10.24
N PRO A 69 3.12 13.93 -9.77
CA PRO A 69 3.28 14.49 -8.43
C PRO A 69 2.41 15.72 -8.23
N GLN A 70 1.60 15.75 -7.16
CA GLN A 70 0.76 16.90 -6.83
C GLN A 70 1.60 18.19 -6.68
N HIS A 71 2.85 18.03 -6.24
CA HIS A 71 3.84 19.08 -6.11
C HIS A 71 5.04 18.78 -7.03
N PRO A 72 4.98 19.13 -8.33
CA PRO A 72 6.07 18.84 -9.25
C PRO A 72 7.34 19.60 -8.85
N ARG A 73 8.49 18.99 -9.11
CA ARG A 73 9.81 19.60 -8.88
C ARG A 73 9.95 20.94 -9.64
N PRO A 74 10.30 22.06 -8.98
CA PRO A 74 10.62 23.33 -9.64
C PRO A 74 11.63 23.19 -10.78
N SER A 75 12.62 22.32 -10.62
CA SER A 75 13.64 21.99 -11.62
C SER A 75 13.06 21.46 -12.93
N ALA A 76 11.94 20.71 -12.87
CA ALA A 76 11.24 20.19 -14.04
C ALA A 76 10.58 21.28 -14.89
N ARG A 77 10.28 22.45 -14.32
CA ARG A 77 9.68 23.60 -15.04
C ARG A 77 10.71 24.40 -15.84
N THR A 78 11.97 24.36 -15.42
CA THR A 78 13.07 25.12 -16.05
C THR A 78 13.83 24.35 -17.13
N SER A 79 13.60 23.04 -17.24
CA SER A 79 14.23 22.17 -18.23
C SER A 79 13.52 22.20 -19.59
N ALA A 80 13.42 23.38 -20.21
CA ALA A 80 13.16 23.49 -21.66
C ALA A 80 14.38 23.04 -22.52
N LYS A 81 15.42 22.47 -21.89
CA LYS A 81 16.72 22.15 -22.51
C LYS A 81 16.87 20.71 -23.03
N ALA A 82 15.86 19.86 -22.94
CA ALA A 82 15.83 18.62 -23.70
C ALA A 82 14.38 18.20 -23.91
N ALA A 83 13.95 18.07 -25.17
CA ALA A 83 12.90 17.10 -25.48
C ALA A 83 13.35 15.78 -24.84
N ALA A 84 12.46 15.11 -24.12
CA ALA A 84 12.72 13.89 -23.36
C ALA A 84 13.37 12.80 -24.24
N ALA A 85 14.69 12.87 -24.44
CA ALA A 85 15.47 11.70 -24.80
C ALA A 85 15.38 10.76 -23.60
N ALA A 86 15.04 9.49 -23.85
CA ALA A 86 14.99 8.48 -22.82
C ALA A 86 16.26 8.56 -21.97
N CYS A 87 16.11 8.59 -20.65
CA CYS A 87 17.25 8.61 -19.74
C CYS A 87 18.06 7.33 -19.93
N SER A 88 19.18 7.42 -20.65
CA SER A 88 19.99 6.25 -20.96
C SER A 88 20.94 5.98 -19.81
N VAL A 89 20.83 4.81 -19.19
CA VAL A 89 21.76 4.37 -18.12
C VAL A 89 23.20 4.39 -18.61
N ALA A 90 23.43 4.01 -19.88
CA ALA A 90 24.74 4.04 -20.52
C ALA A 90 25.39 5.44 -20.51
N ASP A 91 24.59 6.51 -20.42
CA ASP A 91 25.13 7.85 -20.36
C ASP A 91 25.87 8.14 -19.04
N PHE A 92 25.49 7.47 -17.96
CA PHE A 92 26.10 7.61 -16.65
C PHE A 92 27.19 6.56 -16.40
N THR A 93 27.03 5.36 -16.96
CA THR A 93 27.97 4.25 -16.73
C THR A 93 29.21 4.29 -17.64
N SER A 94 29.11 4.91 -18.82
CA SER A 94 30.23 5.01 -19.77
C SER A 94 31.15 6.23 -19.57
N ARG A 95 30.74 7.20 -18.73
CA ARG A 95 31.47 8.46 -18.50
C ARG A 95 32.14 8.49 -17.13
N SER A 96 33.18 9.30 -17.01
CA SER A 96 33.88 9.54 -15.73
C SER A 96 34.41 10.97 -15.66
N GLY A 97 34.85 11.39 -14.48
CA GLY A 97 35.47 12.71 -14.30
C GLY A 97 34.52 13.86 -14.70
N SER A 98 35.06 14.87 -15.36
CA SER A 98 34.30 16.05 -15.81
C SER A 98 33.21 15.71 -16.82
N ALA A 99 33.38 14.67 -17.64
CA ALA A 99 32.37 14.26 -18.62
C ALA A 99 31.12 13.69 -17.94
N LEU A 100 31.28 12.95 -16.84
CA LEU A 100 30.16 12.48 -16.04
C LEU A 100 29.43 13.66 -15.38
N VAL A 101 30.16 14.61 -14.80
CA VAL A 101 29.58 15.81 -14.17
C VAL A 101 28.77 16.62 -15.19
N GLN A 102 29.30 16.80 -16.40
CA GLN A 102 28.58 17.50 -17.47
C GLN A 102 27.30 16.77 -17.87
N GLN A 103 27.35 15.44 -17.97
CA GLN A 103 26.17 14.63 -18.27
C GLN A 103 25.11 14.77 -17.17
N ILE A 104 25.48 14.63 -15.89
CA ILE A 104 24.55 14.78 -14.76
C ILE A 104 23.88 16.15 -14.81
N LYS A 105 24.65 17.22 -15.04
CA LYS A 105 24.11 18.58 -15.11
C LYS A 105 23.22 18.85 -16.32
N ALA A 106 23.41 18.10 -17.41
CA ALA A 106 22.60 18.20 -18.62
C ALA A 106 21.28 17.41 -18.52
N SER A 107 21.19 16.44 -17.61
CA SER A 107 20.00 15.61 -17.40
C SER A 107 18.90 16.35 -16.62
N THR A 108 17.65 15.91 -16.82
CA THR A 108 16.55 16.28 -15.93
C THR A 108 16.69 15.57 -14.59
N THR A 109 16.08 16.12 -13.53
CA THR A 109 16.01 15.45 -12.23
C THR A 109 15.26 14.12 -12.31
N ASP A 110 14.25 14.01 -13.18
CA ASP A 110 13.51 12.78 -13.39
C ASP A 110 14.39 11.69 -14.02
N CYS A 111 15.27 12.06 -14.95
CA CYS A 111 16.29 11.15 -15.47
C CYS A 111 17.26 10.70 -14.36
N VAL A 112 17.78 11.63 -13.55
CA VAL A 112 18.68 11.23 -12.45
C VAL A 112 17.96 10.34 -11.42
N ASN A 113 16.67 10.55 -11.17
CA ASN A 113 15.88 9.72 -10.26
C ASN A 113 15.74 8.27 -10.72
N THR A 114 15.78 7.97 -12.03
CA THR A 114 15.72 6.57 -12.48
C THR A 114 16.93 5.75 -12.05
N LEU A 115 18.04 6.41 -11.70
CA LEU A 115 19.28 5.75 -11.32
C LEU A 115 19.24 5.10 -9.93
N PHE A 116 18.22 5.39 -9.10
CA PHE A 116 18.03 4.74 -7.80
C PHE A 116 17.73 3.24 -7.91
N ASN A 117 17.34 2.76 -9.09
CA ASN A 117 16.97 1.37 -9.34
C ASN A 117 18.09 0.56 -10.02
N LEU A 118 19.31 1.11 -10.14
CA LEU A 118 20.40 0.40 -10.80
C LEU A 118 20.89 -0.76 -9.93
N THR A 119 21.23 -1.87 -10.58
CA THR A 119 21.86 -3.05 -9.97
C THR A 119 23.03 -3.54 -10.84
N GLY A 120 23.81 -4.49 -10.34
CA GLY A 120 24.88 -5.17 -11.07
C GLY A 120 25.95 -4.23 -11.65
N ALA A 121 26.37 -4.50 -12.89
CA ALA A 121 27.44 -3.75 -13.53
C ALA A 121 27.09 -2.26 -13.74
N ASP A 122 25.82 -1.94 -14.00
CA ASP A 122 25.39 -0.56 -14.16
C ASP A 122 25.50 0.22 -12.85
N ALA A 123 25.10 -0.39 -11.74
CA ALA A 123 25.31 0.18 -10.40
C ALA A 123 26.80 0.43 -10.12
N TYR A 124 27.66 -0.55 -10.40
CA TYR A 124 29.11 -0.41 -10.23
C TYR A 124 29.67 0.78 -11.02
N HIS A 125 29.38 0.84 -12.32
CA HIS A 125 29.97 1.82 -13.22
C HIS A 125 29.45 3.24 -12.99
N ALA A 126 28.19 3.38 -12.58
CA ALA A 126 27.63 4.65 -12.15
C ALA A 126 28.21 5.07 -10.79
N PHE A 127 28.20 4.20 -9.78
CA PHE A 127 28.28 4.65 -8.38
C PHE A 127 29.52 4.23 -7.60
N ARG A 128 30.52 3.55 -8.20
CA ARG A 128 31.78 3.27 -7.50
C ARG A 128 32.43 4.55 -6.93
N GLU A 129 33.18 4.43 -5.84
CA GLU A 129 33.68 5.56 -5.02
C GLU A 129 34.31 6.69 -5.83
N ALA A 130 35.08 6.39 -6.88
CA ALA A 130 35.73 7.39 -7.73
C ALA A 130 34.73 8.33 -8.44
N GLN A 131 33.59 7.82 -8.90
CA GLN A 131 32.55 8.63 -9.54
C GLN A 131 31.86 9.52 -8.52
N MET A 132 31.48 8.93 -7.39
CA MET A 132 30.84 9.65 -6.28
C MET A 132 31.74 10.77 -5.75
N THR A 133 33.03 10.51 -5.60
CA THR A 133 34.03 11.49 -5.13
C THR A 133 34.13 12.65 -6.12
N THR A 134 34.16 12.35 -7.43
CA THR A 134 34.17 13.36 -8.49
C THR A 134 32.94 14.26 -8.42
N VAL A 135 31.75 13.67 -8.28
CA VAL A 135 30.48 14.42 -8.24
C VAL A 135 30.36 15.23 -6.95
N ALA A 136 30.86 14.73 -5.82
CA ALA A 136 30.88 15.45 -4.55
C ALA A 136 31.76 16.71 -4.60
N TYR A 137 32.94 16.63 -5.24
CA TYR A 137 33.74 17.84 -5.49
C TYR A 137 33.11 18.77 -6.52
N ALA A 138 32.39 18.24 -7.51
CA ALA A 138 31.61 19.07 -8.42
C ALA A 138 30.49 19.82 -7.70
N LEU A 139 29.85 19.21 -6.69
CA LEU A 139 28.88 19.90 -5.82
C LEU A 139 29.55 21.03 -5.03
N ARG A 140 30.74 20.81 -4.46
CA ARG A 140 31.53 21.86 -3.78
C ARG A 140 31.76 23.06 -4.71
N ASP A 141 32.27 22.80 -5.92
CA ASP A 141 32.61 23.86 -6.86
C ASP A 141 31.37 24.58 -7.40
N ASN A 142 30.27 23.83 -7.59
CA ASN A 142 28.99 24.38 -8.00
C ASN A 142 28.33 25.25 -6.91
N ALA A 143 28.48 24.85 -5.64
CA ALA A 143 27.89 25.54 -4.51
C ALA A 143 28.50 26.92 -4.24
N ALA A 144 29.76 27.14 -4.64
CA ALA A 144 30.47 28.41 -4.44
C ALA A 144 29.77 29.62 -5.09
N SER A 145 28.97 29.39 -6.13
CA SER A 145 28.17 30.40 -6.82
C SER A 145 26.68 30.04 -6.88
N TYR A 146 26.20 29.26 -5.90
CA TYR A 146 24.82 28.79 -5.87
C TYR A 146 23.81 29.94 -5.92
N PRO A 147 22.92 29.98 -6.93
CA PRO A 147 22.05 31.14 -7.16
C PRO A 147 20.82 31.20 -6.24
N GLY A 148 20.49 30.12 -5.53
CA GLY A 148 19.23 30.00 -4.76
C GLY A 148 18.08 29.41 -5.57
N ASP A 149 18.39 28.69 -6.64
CA ASP A 149 17.47 27.90 -7.46
C ASP A 149 18.26 26.79 -8.19
N ASN A 150 17.63 26.05 -9.10
CA ASN A 150 18.29 24.97 -9.84
C ASN A 150 18.86 25.39 -11.22
N THR A 151 19.05 26.67 -11.51
CA THR A 151 19.56 27.12 -12.82
C THR A 151 21.00 26.65 -13.12
N THR A 152 21.76 26.26 -12.09
CA THR A 152 23.11 25.71 -12.19
C THR A 152 23.19 24.18 -12.06
N SER A 153 22.03 23.49 -12.09
CA SER A 153 21.89 22.03 -11.96
C SER A 153 22.41 21.43 -10.65
N THR A 154 22.26 22.16 -9.54
CA THR A 154 22.70 21.72 -8.20
C THR A 154 21.87 20.53 -7.70
N ALA A 155 20.56 20.52 -7.97
CA ALA A 155 19.67 19.41 -7.60
C ALA A 155 20.12 18.08 -8.24
N GLN A 156 20.54 18.10 -9.51
CA GLN A 156 21.02 16.90 -10.21
C GLN A 156 22.27 16.32 -9.55
N LEU A 157 23.22 17.16 -9.13
CA LEU A 157 24.44 16.72 -8.44
C LEU A 157 24.09 16.08 -7.09
N VAL A 158 23.22 16.72 -6.31
CA VAL A 158 22.78 16.20 -5.02
C VAL A 158 22.00 14.88 -5.19
N LEU A 159 21.07 14.82 -6.14
CA LEU A 159 20.28 13.62 -6.45
C LEU A 159 21.17 12.45 -6.88
N TYR A 160 22.18 12.69 -7.71
CA TYR A 160 23.11 11.65 -8.14
C TYR A 160 23.88 11.06 -6.95
N LEU A 161 24.33 11.92 -6.02
CA LEU A 161 24.98 11.46 -4.80
C LEU A 161 24.02 10.67 -3.91
N ARG A 162 22.77 11.12 -3.77
CA ARG A 162 21.75 10.35 -3.05
C ARG A 162 21.51 8.98 -3.69
N ALA A 163 21.42 8.91 -5.02
CA ALA A 163 21.23 7.66 -5.76
C ALA A 163 22.38 6.68 -5.52
N GLY A 164 23.63 7.16 -5.55
CA GLY A 164 24.78 6.29 -5.32
C GLY A 164 24.84 5.74 -3.90
N TYR A 165 24.57 6.56 -2.88
CA TYR A 165 24.45 6.05 -1.50
C TYR A 165 23.32 5.04 -1.37
N TYR A 166 22.14 5.34 -1.94
CA TYR A 166 20.99 4.43 -1.92
C TYR A 166 21.32 3.08 -2.56
N VAL A 167 21.84 3.09 -3.79
CA VAL A 167 22.16 1.85 -4.50
C VAL A 167 23.27 1.09 -3.81
N GLN A 168 24.30 1.77 -3.28
CA GLN A 168 25.37 1.12 -2.53
C GLN A 168 24.86 0.44 -1.26
N TRP A 169 23.84 0.99 -0.61
CA TRP A 169 23.23 0.39 0.56
C TRP A 169 22.53 -0.94 0.26
N TYR A 170 21.64 -0.92 -0.75
CA TYR A 170 20.81 -2.07 -1.10
C TYR A 170 21.57 -3.11 -1.93
N HIS A 171 22.59 -2.67 -2.67
CA HIS A 171 23.43 -3.50 -3.54
C HIS A 171 24.93 -3.29 -3.27
N PRO A 172 25.41 -3.53 -2.03
CA PRO A 172 26.79 -3.21 -1.64
C PRO A 172 27.82 -4.04 -2.40
N THR A 173 27.47 -5.26 -2.80
CA THR A 173 28.32 -6.13 -3.62
C THR A 173 28.48 -5.63 -5.05
N ASP A 174 27.49 -4.91 -5.57
CA ASP A 174 27.49 -4.40 -6.93
C ASP A 174 28.32 -3.11 -7.00
N VAL A 175 28.11 -2.18 -6.06
CA VAL A 175 28.79 -0.87 -6.07
C VAL A 175 30.20 -0.92 -5.49
N GLY A 176 30.41 -1.73 -4.45
CA GLY A 176 31.62 -1.74 -3.63
C GLY A 176 31.55 -0.74 -2.46
N ALA A 177 32.58 -0.76 -1.61
CA ALA A 177 32.64 0.04 -0.39
C ALA A 177 32.96 1.52 -0.66
N TYR A 178 32.42 2.40 0.17
CA TYR A 178 32.81 3.80 0.25
C TYR A 178 33.74 4.05 1.44
N GLY A 179 34.78 4.85 1.22
CA GLY A 179 35.79 5.15 2.22
C GLY A 179 35.90 6.62 2.56
N GLN A 180 37.00 6.95 3.22
CA GLN A 180 37.28 8.29 3.73
C GLN A 180 37.41 9.34 2.61
N ALA A 181 37.80 8.92 1.40
CA ALA A 181 37.94 9.82 0.26
C ALA A 181 36.58 10.42 -0.13
N LEU A 182 35.56 9.57 -0.29
CA LEU A 182 34.20 10.03 -0.56
C LEU A 182 33.63 10.83 0.62
N ALA A 183 33.81 10.36 1.87
CA ALA A 183 33.33 11.08 3.04
C ALA A 183 33.86 12.51 3.10
N THR A 184 35.16 12.71 2.82
CA THR A 184 35.80 14.03 2.77
C THR A 184 35.24 14.89 1.63
N ALA A 185 35.03 14.30 0.45
CA ALA A 185 34.50 15.02 -0.70
C ALA A 185 33.04 15.47 -0.49
N VAL A 186 32.19 14.60 0.07
CA VAL A 186 30.79 14.93 0.36
C VAL A 186 30.69 15.97 1.48
N GLN A 187 31.55 15.90 2.50
CA GLN A 187 31.66 16.96 3.49
C GLN A 187 32.00 18.30 2.83
N ALA A 188 33.00 18.34 1.95
CA ALA A 188 33.36 19.57 1.24
C ALA A 188 32.20 20.12 0.38
N GLY A 189 31.44 19.24 -0.27
CA GLY A 189 30.26 19.61 -1.06
C GLY A 189 29.14 20.23 -0.22
N LEU A 190 28.75 19.54 0.85
CA LEU A 190 27.69 20.00 1.77
C LEU A 190 28.12 21.25 2.56
N ASP A 191 29.37 21.34 3.00
CA ASP A 191 29.91 22.53 3.67
C ASP A 191 29.82 23.77 2.75
N ALA A 192 30.23 23.64 1.48
CA ALA A 192 30.13 24.73 0.50
C ALA A 192 28.67 25.13 0.24
N PHE A 193 27.76 24.15 0.13
CA PHE A 193 26.34 24.41 -0.09
C PHE A 193 25.70 25.15 1.08
N PHE A 194 25.86 24.66 2.31
CA PHE A 194 25.24 25.28 3.49
C PHE A 194 25.90 26.61 3.89
N ALA A 195 27.15 26.85 3.49
CA ALA A 195 27.81 28.15 3.63
C ALA A 195 27.26 29.21 2.65
N ALA A 196 26.65 28.81 1.53
CA ALA A 196 26.10 29.76 0.57
C ALA A 196 24.87 30.48 1.15
N ALA A 197 24.91 31.81 1.22
CA ALA A 197 23.78 32.61 1.73
C ALA A 197 22.46 32.31 1.00
N ARG A 198 22.55 31.99 -0.30
CA ARG A 198 21.41 31.68 -1.16
C ARG A 198 20.75 30.33 -0.87
N ALA A 199 21.45 29.37 -0.23
CA ALA A 199 20.87 28.10 0.22
C ALA A 199 19.73 28.30 1.23
N TRP A 200 19.63 29.50 1.82
CA TRP A 200 18.63 29.85 2.81
C TRP A 200 17.55 30.78 2.25
N THR A 201 17.49 30.97 0.93
CA THR A 201 16.43 31.75 0.29
C THR A 201 15.09 31.04 0.46
N VAL A 202 14.07 31.73 0.97
CA VAL A 202 12.72 31.16 1.07
C VAL A 202 12.03 31.27 -0.29
N SER A 203 12.13 30.20 -1.08
CA SER A 203 11.43 30.04 -2.34
C SER A 203 11.25 28.56 -2.65
N ASP A 204 10.23 28.19 -3.41
CA ASP A 204 10.01 26.80 -3.78
C ASP A 204 11.18 26.25 -4.63
N ALA A 205 11.75 27.09 -5.50
CA ALA A 205 12.90 26.74 -6.34
C ALA A 205 14.17 26.44 -5.53
N ASN A 206 14.46 27.21 -4.48
CA ASN A 206 15.54 26.87 -3.54
C ASN A 206 15.16 25.66 -2.69
N GLY A 207 13.91 25.60 -2.25
CA GLY A 207 13.37 24.56 -1.38
C GLY A 207 13.64 23.18 -1.92
N GLU A 208 13.51 22.95 -3.23
CA GLU A 208 13.81 21.64 -3.83
C GLU A 208 15.26 21.23 -3.58
N VAL A 209 16.22 22.10 -3.92
CA VAL A 209 17.65 21.83 -3.76
C VAL A 209 18.02 21.68 -2.28
N LEU A 210 17.46 22.52 -1.42
CA LEU A 210 17.68 22.49 0.02
C LEU A 210 17.14 21.20 0.64
N ALA A 211 15.92 20.77 0.28
CA ALA A 211 15.33 19.54 0.77
C ALA A 211 16.16 18.31 0.38
N GLU A 212 16.64 18.28 -0.87
CA GLU A 212 17.54 17.24 -1.39
C GLU A 212 18.88 17.23 -0.63
N ALA A 213 19.47 18.40 -0.37
CA ALA A 213 20.74 18.51 0.34
C ALA A 213 20.63 18.10 1.82
N VAL A 214 19.50 18.40 2.47
CA VAL A 214 19.20 17.92 3.83
C VAL A 214 19.09 16.40 3.85
N THR A 215 18.46 15.80 2.84
CA THR A 215 18.39 14.34 2.73
C THR A 215 19.73 13.69 2.42
N LEU A 216 20.62 14.39 1.70
CA LEU A 216 21.99 13.92 1.47
C LEU A 216 22.82 13.86 2.77
N ILE A 217 22.53 14.70 3.78
CA ILE A 217 23.17 14.58 5.11
C ILE A 217 22.97 13.16 5.64
N ASP A 218 21.73 12.67 5.60
CA ASP A 218 21.38 11.34 6.06
C ASP A 218 21.92 10.24 5.14
N SER A 219 21.76 10.41 3.82
CA SER A 219 22.22 9.43 2.82
C SER A 219 23.73 9.15 2.96
N ALA A 220 24.51 10.17 3.31
CA ALA A 220 25.96 10.09 3.51
C ALA A 220 26.38 9.83 4.97
N GLN A 221 25.43 9.51 5.86
CA GLN A 221 25.60 9.29 7.30
C GLN A 221 26.35 10.45 8.02
N GLN A 222 26.12 11.69 7.60
CA GLN A 222 26.74 12.90 8.16
C GLN A 222 25.88 13.56 9.25
N ASN A 223 24.93 12.83 9.84
CA ASN A 223 23.93 13.31 10.78
C ASN A 223 24.56 14.09 11.96
N ALA A 224 25.72 13.63 12.45
CA ALA A 224 26.45 14.27 13.56
C ALA A 224 27.00 15.66 13.18
N ARG A 225 27.66 15.78 12.02
CA ARG A 225 28.36 17.00 11.58
C ARG A 225 27.39 18.15 11.32
N TYR A 226 26.23 17.83 10.76
CA TYR A 226 25.25 18.83 10.29
C TYR A 226 24.08 19.06 11.25
N LEU A 227 24.21 18.73 12.54
CA LEU A 227 23.24 19.11 13.58
C LEU A 227 22.95 20.63 13.59
N TYR A 228 23.90 21.47 13.18
CA TYR A 228 23.67 22.91 13.05
C TYR A 228 22.67 23.26 11.94
N VAL A 229 22.60 22.48 10.86
CA VAL A 229 21.61 22.65 9.77
C VAL A 229 20.21 22.32 10.29
N VAL A 230 20.08 21.21 11.02
CA VAL A 230 18.82 20.84 11.70
C VAL A 230 18.34 21.99 12.58
N LYS A 231 19.21 22.50 13.46
CA LYS A 231 18.87 23.62 14.36
C LYS A 231 18.49 24.89 13.58
N ARG A 232 19.22 25.21 12.50
CA ARG A 232 18.98 26.40 11.69
C ARG A 232 17.63 26.36 10.98
N LEU A 233 17.25 25.23 10.39
CA LEU A 233 15.98 25.09 9.68
C LEU A 233 14.78 25.17 10.62
N LEU A 234 14.87 24.50 11.78
CA LEU A 234 13.81 24.56 12.79
C LEU A 234 13.67 25.98 13.37
N ASN A 235 14.78 26.66 13.69
CA ASN A 235 14.73 28.02 14.22
C ASN A 235 14.32 29.07 13.18
N GLY A 236 14.56 28.80 11.89
CA GLY A 236 14.28 29.74 10.80
C GLY A 236 12.87 29.61 10.20
N TYR A 237 12.14 28.54 10.50
CA TYR A 237 10.78 28.37 10.01
C TYR A 237 9.85 29.47 10.56
N ASP A 238 9.12 30.10 9.64
CA ASP A 238 8.01 30.99 9.93
C ASP A 238 6.95 30.87 8.81
N SER A 239 5.87 31.67 8.89
CA SER A 239 4.77 31.59 7.93
C SER A 239 5.14 31.94 6.49
N SER A 240 6.32 32.54 6.23
CA SER A 240 6.78 32.80 4.86
C SER A 240 7.11 31.51 4.10
N TYR A 241 7.38 30.41 4.81
CA TYR A 241 7.68 29.10 4.22
C TYR A 241 6.42 28.42 3.66
N ASP A 242 5.23 28.79 4.18
CA ASP A 242 3.97 28.07 3.96
C ASP A 242 3.52 28.05 2.49
N ALA A 243 3.97 29.02 1.68
CA ALA A 243 3.66 29.08 0.26
C ALA A 243 4.59 28.20 -0.60
N SER A 244 5.65 27.63 -0.02
CA SER A 244 6.67 26.85 -0.73
C SER A 244 6.70 25.41 -0.22
N TRP A 245 6.04 24.51 -0.95
CA TRP A 245 5.94 23.09 -0.57
C TRP A 245 7.32 22.45 -0.35
N TRP A 246 8.30 22.79 -1.19
CA TRP A 246 9.65 22.25 -1.05
C TRP A 246 10.44 22.85 0.12
N MET A 247 10.13 24.09 0.54
CA MET A 247 10.69 24.62 1.79
C MET A 247 10.13 23.91 3.02
N LEU A 248 8.83 23.58 3.01
CA LEU A 248 8.23 22.77 4.07
C LEU A 248 8.84 21.36 4.12
N ASN A 249 9.15 20.77 2.96
CA ASN A 249 9.90 19.50 2.89
C ASN A 249 11.32 19.64 3.44
N ALA A 250 12.03 20.72 3.13
CA ALA A 250 13.37 20.94 3.69
C ALA A 250 13.35 21.01 5.22
N VAL A 251 12.35 21.68 5.81
CA VAL A 251 12.16 21.69 7.28
C VAL A 251 11.80 20.30 7.78
N ASN A 252 10.93 19.55 7.09
CA ASN A 252 10.54 18.21 7.54
C ASN A 252 11.67 17.17 7.47
N ASN A 253 12.53 17.25 6.44
CA ASN A 253 13.60 16.27 6.21
C ASN A 253 14.64 16.28 7.35
N VAL A 254 14.70 17.33 8.16
CA VAL A 254 15.57 17.34 9.36
C VAL A 254 15.16 16.27 10.38
N TYR A 255 13.88 15.88 10.42
CA TYR A 255 13.41 14.82 11.29
C TYR A 255 13.93 13.46 10.84
N THR A 256 14.12 13.23 9.54
CA THR A 256 14.78 12.02 9.03
C THR A 256 16.25 11.99 9.46
N VAL A 257 16.95 13.13 9.41
CA VAL A 257 18.33 13.24 9.90
C VAL A 257 18.43 12.88 11.40
N LEU A 258 17.45 13.29 12.20
CA LEU A 258 17.39 12.94 13.63
C LEU A 258 17.03 11.47 13.85
N PHE A 259 15.97 11.01 13.20
CA PHE A 259 15.45 9.64 13.27
C PHE A 259 16.55 8.61 12.99
N ARG A 260 17.28 8.78 11.89
CA ARG A 260 18.36 7.89 11.45
C ARG A 260 19.71 8.18 12.13
N GLY A 261 19.83 9.35 12.75
CA GLY A 261 21.00 9.69 13.54
C GLY A 261 21.18 8.76 14.75
N HIS A 262 20.09 8.23 15.32
CA HIS A 262 20.17 7.34 16.47
C HIS A 262 20.90 6.01 16.18
N GLN A 263 20.96 5.59 14.92
CA GLN A 263 21.70 4.42 14.45
C GLN A 263 23.18 4.74 14.18
N VAL A 264 23.59 6.02 14.24
CA VAL A 264 24.97 6.49 14.03
C VAL A 264 25.61 6.86 15.37
N PRO A 265 26.61 6.10 15.88
CA PRO A 265 27.22 6.36 17.19
C PRO A 265 27.81 7.76 17.36
N ALA A 266 28.39 8.32 16.29
CA ALA A 266 28.94 9.67 16.29
C ALA A 266 27.86 10.75 16.51
N PHE A 267 26.64 10.53 16.01
CA PHE A 267 25.52 11.45 16.23
C PHE A 267 25.08 11.45 17.69
N VAL A 268 24.92 10.26 18.28
CA VAL A 268 24.54 10.14 19.70
C VAL A 268 25.58 10.83 20.59
N SER A 269 26.86 10.63 20.29
CA SER A 269 27.97 11.29 21.01
C SER A 269 27.94 12.81 20.84
N ALA A 270 27.65 13.31 19.63
CA ALA A 270 27.55 14.73 19.36
C ALA A 270 26.38 15.40 20.11
N VAL A 271 25.22 14.74 20.19
CA VAL A 271 24.06 15.27 20.94
C VAL A 271 24.28 15.20 22.45
N GLN A 272 25.01 14.20 22.96
CA GLN A 272 25.42 14.17 24.37
C GLN A 272 26.36 15.34 24.72
N ALA A 273 27.25 15.72 23.80
CA ALA A 273 28.15 16.85 23.98
C ALA A 273 27.42 18.21 23.88
N ASP A 274 26.43 18.33 22.98
CA ASP A 274 25.59 19.52 22.80
C ASP A 274 24.10 19.14 22.68
N THR A 275 23.39 19.27 23.80
CA THR A 275 21.96 18.93 23.89
C THR A 275 21.04 19.99 23.28
N SER A 276 21.57 21.09 22.72
CA SER A 276 20.75 22.20 22.23
C SER A 276 19.76 21.80 21.14
N VAL A 277 20.04 20.76 20.34
CA VAL A 277 19.09 20.24 19.35
C VAL A 277 17.80 19.73 19.99
N ILE A 278 17.87 19.14 21.19
CA ILE A 278 16.70 18.66 21.95
C ILE A 278 15.85 19.87 22.37
N SER A 279 16.49 20.95 22.82
CA SER A 279 15.78 22.20 23.17
C SER A 279 15.17 22.91 21.94
N THR A 280 15.82 22.81 20.78
CA THR A 280 15.28 23.32 19.50
C THR A 280 14.02 22.57 19.12
N LEU A 281 14.00 21.24 19.20
CA LEU A 281 12.81 20.43 18.92
C LEU A 281 11.64 20.81 19.82
N ARG A 282 11.90 20.93 21.13
CA ARG A 282 10.86 21.37 22.08
C ARG A 282 10.32 22.74 21.71
N SER A 283 11.21 23.69 21.44
CA SER A 283 10.83 25.08 21.16
C SER A 283 10.03 25.18 19.87
N PHE A 284 10.41 24.41 18.84
CA PHE A 284 9.63 24.31 17.62
C PHE A 284 8.23 23.76 17.90
N ALA A 285 8.12 22.60 18.58
CA ALA A 285 6.83 21.98 18.87
C ALA A 285 5.91 22.90 19.70
N ALA A 286 6.44 23.50 20.77
CA ALA A 286 5.69 24.39 21.64
C ALA A 286 5.31 25.73 20.99
N GLY A 287 6.15 26.23 20.06
CA GLY A 287 5.92 27.49 19.33
C GLY A 287 4.91 27.39 18.18
N HIS A 288 4.65 26.18 17.69
CA HIS A 288 3.86 25.95 16.48
C HIS A 288 2.61 25.07 16.71
N LEU A 289 2.07 25.05 17.93
CA LEU A 289 0.85 24.28 18.25
C LEU A 289 -0.34 24.61 17.33
N SER A 290 -0.41 25.82 16.77
CA SER A 290 -1.46 26.23 15.82
C SER A 290 -1.39 25.53 14.47
N LEU A 291 -0.28 24.85 14.14
CA LEU A 291 -0.20 24.01 12.93
C LEU A 291 -0.91 22.67 13.11
N LEU A 292 -1.09 22.20 14.36
CA LEU A 292 -1.76 20.95 14.66
C LEU A 292 -3.25 21.04 14.28
N GLY A 293 -3.80 19.95 13.74
CA GLY A 293 -5.16 19.94 13.16
C GLY A 293 -5.25 20.57 11.76
N THR A 294 -4.12 20.98 11.16
CA THR A 294 -4.04 21.45 9.76
C THR A 294 -3.22 20.49 8.90
N ALA A 295 -3.22 20.69 7.58
CA ALA A 295 -2.37 19.94 6.64
C ALA A 295 -0.85 20.03 6.95
N ARG A 296 -0.42 20.98 7.79
CA ARG A 296 0.99 21.17 8.21
C ARG A 296 1.29 20.65 9.62
N GLY A 297 0.33 19.99 10.26
CA GLY A 297 0.49 19.46 11.62
C GLY A 297 1.68 18.52 11.78
N TYR A 298 2.05 17.80 10.70
CA TYR A 298 3.19 16.89 10.66
C TYR A 298 4.51 17.54 11.12
N LEU A 299 4.74 18.83 10.79
CA LEU A 299 5.96 19.54 11.21
C LEU A 299 6.07 19.60 12.73
N THR A 300 4.96 19.90 13.40
CA THR A 300 4.91 20.10 14.85
C THR A 300 4.88 18.76 15.58
N SER A 301 4.12 17.79 15.09
CA SER A 301 4.07 16.44 15.69
C SER A 301 5.41 15.70 15.55
N ASN A 302 6.08 15.82 14.41
CA ASN A 302 7.41 15.22 14.21
C ASN A 302 8.45 15.84 15.16
N ALA A 303 8.42 17.14 15.42
CA ALA A 303 9.30 17.76 16.42
C ALA A 303 9.16 17.12 17.80
N GLY A 304 7.92 16.92 18.27
CA GLY A 304 7.67 16.26 19.55
C GLY A 304 8.07 14.79 19.56
N ARG A 305 7.72 14.05 18.51
CA ARG A 305 8.08 12.63 18.38
C ARG A 305 9.59 12.43 18.34
N GLU A 306 10.32 13.19 17.54
CA GLU A 306 11.79 13.07 17.46
C GLU A 306 12.50 13.62 18.70
N LEU A 307 11.90 14.56 19.44
CA LEU A 307 12.37 14.89 20.79
C LEU A 307 12.26 13.67 21.72
N GLY A 308 11.09 13.02 21.74
CA GLY A 308 10.84 11.86 22.58
C GLY A 308 11.76 10.68 22.26
N ARG A 309 12.18 10.52 21.00
CA ARG A 309 13.07 9.44 20.56
C ARG A 309 14.43 9.43 21.25
N PHE A 310 14.90 10.58 21.76
CA PHE A 310 16.12 10.65 22.58
C PHE A 310 15.99 9.95 23.94
N LEU A 311 14.78 9.59 24.40
CA LEU A 311 14.57 8.80 25.61
C LEU A 311 15.28 7.44 25.58
N GLN A 312 15.60 6.91 24.40
CA GLN A 312 16.35 5.65 24.27
C GLN A 312 17.79 5.74 24.81
N HIS A 313 18.33 6.96 25.00
CA HIS A 313 19.72 7.20 25.39
C HIS A 313 19.81 7.59 26.86
N GLN A 314 20.27 6.66 27.71
CA GLN A 314 20.39 6.85 29.18
C GLN A 314 21.05 8.18 29.60
N PRO A 315 22.18 8.63 29.01
CA PRO A 315 22.82 9.90 29.40
C PRO A 315 21.97 11.15 29.12
N LEU A 316 20.96 11.06 28.26
CA LEU A 316 20.12 12.18 27.84
C LEU A 316 18.81 12.27 28.62
N LEU A 317 18.44 11.26 29.42
CA LEU A 317 17.15 11.19 30.10
C LEU A 317 16.86 12.45 30.93
N ALA A 318 17.79 12.88 31.79
CA ALA A 318 17.60 14.06 32.64
C ALA A 318 17.22 15.34 31.87
N THR A 319 17.67 15.44 30.61
CA THR A 319 17.32 16.54 29.70
C THR A 319 15.98 16.29 28.98
N VAL A 320 15.75 15.09 28.49
CA VAL A 320 14.61 14.78 27.61
C VAL A 320 13.30 14.63 28.38
N ARG A 321 13.31 13.94 29.53
CA ARG A 321 12.09 13.65 30.32
C ARG A 321 11.24 14.90 30.63
N PRO A 322 11.79 16.00 31.20
CA PRO A 322 10.98 17.18 31.51
C PRO A 322 10.44 17.87 30.25
N LEU A 323 11.15 17.81 29.12
CA LEU A 323 10.70 18.41 27.86
C LEU A 323 9.59 17.58 27.21
N ALA A 324 9.69 16.25 27.24
CA ALA A 324 8.62 15.35 26.78
C ALA A 324 7.35 15.54 27.63
N LYS A 325 7.48 15.63 28.96
CA LYS A 325 6.36 15.90 29.86
C LYS A 325 5.70 17.26 29.62
N ASP A 326 6.49 18.30 29.33
CA ASP A 326 5.95 19.61 28.96
C ASP A 326 5.13 19.55 27.66
N LEU A 327 5.60 18.85 26.62
CA LEU A 327 4.84 18.72 25.36
C LEU A 327 3.55 17.89 25.55
N LEU A 328 3.59 16.83 26.34
CA LEU A 328 2.40 16.08 26.73
C LEU A 328 1.40 16.96 27.50
N GLY A 329 1.87 17.81 28.41
CA GLY A 329 1.01 18.74 29.16
C GLY A 329 0.42 19.89 28.34
N ARG A 330 0.94 20.14 27.13
CA ARG A 330 0.45 21.17 26.18
C ARG A 330 -0.51 20.62 25.12
N SER A 331 -0.67 19.31 25.08
CA SER A 331 -1.45 18.61 24.07
C SER A 331 -2.41 17.62 24.74
N SER A 332 -3.32 17.04 23.96
CA SER A 332 -4.35 16.13 24.44
C SER A 332 -4.33 14.86 23.59
N ILE A 333 -4.71 13.73 24.19
CA ILE A 333 -4.85 12.43 23.51
C ILE A 333 -5.87 12.45 22.36
N THR A 334 -6.81 13.40 22.36
CA THR A 334 -7.78 13.62 21.29
C THR A 334 -7.82 15.08 20.83
N GLY A 335 -8.48 15.34 19.70
CA GLY A 335 -8.68 16.69 19.16
C GLY A 335 -7.46 17.22 18.38
N PRO A 336 -7.42 18.52 18.08
CA PRO A 336 -6.44 19.09 17.14
C PRO A 336 -4.98 18.80 17.48
N THR A 337 -4.64 18.68 18.76
CA THR A 337 -3.27 18.44 19.23
C THR A 337 -2.87 16.97 19.35
N ALA A 338 -3.76 16.04 19.01
CA ALA A 338 -3.54 14.60 19.22
C ALA A 338 -2.27 14.08 18.59
N ALA A 339 -1.95 14.50 17.36
CA ALA A 339 -0.73 14.08 16.67
C ALA A 339 0.55 14.36 17.48
N LEU A 340 0.61 15.48 18.20
CA LEU A 340 1.74 15.79 19.08
C LEU A 340 1.71 14.91 20.34
N TRP A 341 0.57 14.84 21.04
CA TRP A 341 0.45 14.07 22.28
C TRP A 341 0.80 12.61 22.06
N VAL A 342 0.17 12.00 21.04
CA VAL A 342 0.34 10.58 20.72
C VAL A 342 1.76 10.30 20.24
N GLY A 343 2.35 11.18 19.42
CA GLY A 343 3.73 11.03 18.96
C GLY A 343 4.75 11.06 20.11
N VAL A 344 4.56 11.91 21.11
CA VAL A 344 5.42 11.94 22.30
C VAL A 344 5.13 10.74 23.20
N ALA A 345 3.86 10.41 23.44
CA ALA A 345 3.45 9.31 24.31
C ALA A 345 3.97 7.96 23.81
N GLU A 346 3.94 7.72 22.49
CA GLU A 346 4.52 6.54 21.85
C GLU A 346 6.00 6.37 22.21
N MET A 347 6.79 7.45 22.18
CA MET A 347 8.20 7.39 22.55
C MET A 347 8.40 7.11 24.04
N THR A 348 7.53 7.64 24.91
CA THR A 348 7.59 7.34 26.35
C THR A 348 7.25 5.88 26.65
N ASP A 349 6.22 5.30 26.02
CA ASP A 349 5.84 3.88 26.21
C ASP A 349 6.93 2.94 25.68
N ALA A 350 7.66 3.37 24.66
CA ALA A 350 8.69 2.56 24.02
C ALA A 350 10.04 2.59 24.72
N TYR A 351 10.52 3.79 25.03
CA TYR A 351 11.91 4.01 25.42
C TYR A 351 12.06 4.37 26.91
N ASP A 352 10.97 4.69 27.60
CA ASP A 352 10.98 5.05 29.02
C ASP A 352 9.79 4.44 29.79
N LYS A 353 9.37 3.23 29.38
CA LYS A 353 8.16 2.56 29.86
C LYS A 353 8.10 2.42 31.38
N ALA A 354 9.23 2.17 32.01
CA ALA A 354 9.32 2.00 33.47
C ALA A 354 8.92 3.29 34.23
N ASP A 355 9.00 4.45 33.59
CA ASP A 355 8.65 5.76 34.15
C ASP A 355 7.32 6.29 33.58
N CYS A 356 6.47 5.44 32.99
CA CYS A 356 5.21 5.86 32.36
C CYS A 356 4.29 6.70 33.28
N ALA A 357 4.35 6.47 34.60
CA ALA A 357 3.57 7.21 35.59
C ALA A 357 4.00 8.68 35.68
N TYR A 358 5.27 8.99 35.42
CA TYR A 358 5.76 10.36 35.37
C TYR A 358 5.12 11.16 34.24
N TYR A 359 4.83 10.52 33.11
CA TYR A 359 4.25 11.13 31.91
C TYR A 359 2.73 11.07 31.84
N ASP A 360 2.09 10.26 32.68
CA ASP A 360 0.71 9.81 32.50
C ASP A 360 0.51 9.09 31.14
N THR A 361 1.37 8.13 30.82
CA THR A 361 1.32 7.36 29.56
C THR A 361 1.29 5.85 29.76
N CYS A 362 1.07 5.37 30.99
CA CYS A 362 0.91 3.94 31.26
C CYS A 362 -0.29 3.36 30.49
N ASP A 363 -0.17 2.10 30.08
CA ASP A 363 -1.20 1.39 29.29
C ASP A 363 -1.64 2.14 28.03
N LEU A 364 -0.69 2.80 27.35
CA LEU A 364 -0.95 3.70 26.23
C LEU A 364 -1.92 3.11 25.19
N GLN A 365 -1.68 1.89 24.73
CA GLN A 365 -2.51 1.26 23.69
C GLN A 365 -3.96 1.12 24.13
N ARG A 366 -4.21 0.75 25.41
CA ARG A 366 -5.56 0.67 25.98
C ARG A 366 -6.20 2.05 26.06
N ARG A 367 -5.48 3.04 26.57
CA ARG A 367 -5.99 4.42 26.68
C ARG A 367 -6.36 5.01 25.33
N LEU A 368 -5.54 4.78 24.31
CA LEU A 368 -5.84 5.20 22.94
C LEU A 368 -7.11 4.50 22.46
N ALA A 369 -7.18 3.17 22.56
CA ALA A 369 -8.37 2.38 22.22
C ALA A 369 -9.66 2.90 22.89
N ASP A 370 -9.63 3.17 24.20
CA ASP A 370 -10.79 3.64 24.95
C ASP A 370 -11.18 5.08 24.58
N SER A 371 -10.22 5.91 24.18
CA SER A 371 -10.45 7.32 23.85
C SER A 371 -10.89 7.53 22.41
N VAL A 372 -10.44 6.68 21.47
CA VAL A 372 -10.59 6.91 20.03
C VAL A 372 -11.34 5.81 19.29
N LEU A 373 -11.58 4.64 19.89
CA LEU A 373 -12.40 3.58 19.30
C LEU A 373 -13.53 3.17 20.26
N PRO A 374 -14.45 4.09 20.61
CA PRO A 374 -15.51 3.84 21.58
C PRO A 374 -16.58 2.86 21.07
N ILE A 375 -16.72 2.71 19.74
CA ILE A 375 -17.67 1.77 19.14
C ILE A 375 -17.03 0.39 19.11
N ASN A 376 -17.72 -0.60 19.68
CA ASN A 376 -17.38 -2.02 19.59
C ASN A 376 -18.64 -2.80 19.22
N HIS A 377 -18.75 -3.18 17.95
CA HIS A 377 -19.96 -3.74 17.34
C HIS A 377 -19.70 -5.14 16.78
N THR A 378 -20.50 -6.12 17.20
CA THR A 378 -20.39 -7.49 16.70
C THR A 378 -21.32 -7.68 15.50
N CYS A 379 -20.76 -7.91 14.32
CA CYS A 379 -21.53 -8.26 13.12
C CYS A 379 -21.96 -9.73 13.15
N SER A 380 -21.05 -10.63 13.55
CA SER A 380 -21.25 -12.07 13.66
C SER A 380 -20.23 -12.67 14.64
N ALA A 381 -20.26 -13.99 14.83
CA ALA A 381 -19.21 -14.67 15.60
C ALA A 381 -17.81 -14.53 14.97
N GLY A 382 -17.74 -14.33 13.65
CA GLY A 382 -16.48 -14.21 12.89
C GLY A 382 -16.05 -12.77 12.59
N ILE A 383 -16.88 -11.76 12.85
CA ILE A 383 -16.60 -10.37 12.45
C ILE A 383 -17.01 -9.40 13.55
N ARG A 384 -16.05 -8.56 13.95
CA ARG A 384 -16.27 -7.47 14.92
C ARG A 384 -15.71 -6.17 14.38
N ILE A 385 -16.45 -5.08 14.52
CA ILE A 385 -16.04 -3.72 14.14
C ILE A 385 -15.65 -2.95 15.41
N ARG A 386 -14.50 -2.30 15.37
CA ARG A 386 -14.11 -1.24 16.32
C ARG A 386 -14.00 0.07 15.57
N ALA A 387 -14.74 1.09 15.97
CA ALA A 387 -14.79 2.34 15.20
C ALA A 387 -14.68 3.58 16.07
N GLN A 388 -14.12 4.64 15.47
CA GLN A 388 -14.05 5.97 16.05
C GLN A 388 -15.40 6.68 15.96
N ASP A 389 -15.97 6.74 14.75
CA ASP A 389 -17.32 7.23 14.50
C ASP A 389 -17.95 6.45 13.34
N MET A 390 -19.16 5.94 13.58
CA MET A 390 -20.01 5.28 12.59
C MET A 390 -21.46 5.31 13.12
N THR A 391 -22.40 5.72 12.28
CA THR A 391 -23.83 5.60 12.54
C THR A 391 -24.27 4.13 12.56
N SER A 392 -25.43 3.86 13.17
CA SER A 392 -26.02 2.51 13.18
C SER A 392 -26.29 1.98 11.76
N GLY A 393 -26.61 2.87 10.81
CA GLY A 393 -26.84 2.50 9.40
C GLY A 393 -25.54 2.14 8.68
N GLN A 394 -24.46 2.89 8.91
CA GLN A 394 -23.14 2.57 8.38
C GLN A 394 -22.63 1.24 8.95
N LEU A 395 -22.77 1.01 10.25
CA LEU A 395 -22.40 -0.26 10.89
C LEU A 395 -23.13 -1.46 10.28
N SER A 396 -24.46 -1.36 10.17
CA SER A 396 -25.26 -2.46 9.61
C SER A 396 -25.01 -2.65 8.11
N GLY A 397 -24.78 -1.59 7.34
CA GLY A 397 -24.37 -1.67 5.93
C GLY A 397 -23.00 -2.34 5.75
N THR A 398 -22.00 -1.96 6.56
CA THR A 398 -20.67 -2.59 6.55
C THR A 398 -20.75 -4.07 6.93
N CYS A 399 -21.47 -4.41 8.01
CA CYS A 399 -21.65 -5.81 8.42
C CYS A 399 -22.31 -6.65 7.31
N ALA A 400 -23.34 -6.11 6.65
CA ALA A 400 -24.00 -6.79 5.54
C ALA A 400 -23.05 -6.99 4.35
N SER A 401 -22.25 -5.97 4.01
CA SER A 401 -21.26 -6.07 2.93
C SER A 401 -20.23 -7.17 3.20
N LEU A 402 -19.65 -7.20 4.40
CA LEU A 402 -18.66 -8.21 4.77
C LEU A 402 -19.26 -9.62 4.78
N ALA A 403 -20.46 -9.81 5.35
CA ALA A 403 -21.12 -11.11 5.36
C ALA A 403 -21.47 -11.61 3.95
N ASN A 404 -21.87 -10.72 3.03
CA ASN A 404 -22.17 -11.09 1.65
C ASN A 404 -20.88 -11.37 0.85
N GLN A 405 -19.79 -10.65 1.11
CA GLN A 405 -18.50 -10.94 0.49
C GLN A 405 -17.92 -12.27 0.97
N ASP A 406 -18.07 -12.59 2.26
CA ASP A 406 -17.71 -13.87 2.86
C ASP A 406 -18.38 -15.04 2.10
N ALA A 407 -19.71 -14.97 1.93
CA ALA A 407 -20.45 -15.95 1.14
C ALA A 407 -20.03 -15.99 -0.34
N TYR A 408 -19.76 -14.83 -0.95
CA TYR A 408 -19.27 -14.74 -2.32
C TYR A 408 -17.92 -15.45 -2.50
N PHE A 409 -16.97 -15.18 -1.60
CA PHE A 409 -15.64 -15.78 -1.59
C PHE A 409 -15.72 -17.30 -1.50
N HIS A 410 -16.45 -17.82 -0.50
CA HIS A 410 -16.58 -19.27 -0.28
C HIS A 410 -17.18 -19.99 -1.49
N ASN A 411 -18.16 -19.37 -2.16
CA ASN A 411 -18.75 -19.91 -3.39
C ASN A 411 -17.77 -19.88 -4.57
N LEU A 412 -16.90 -18.87 -4.63
CA LEU A 412 -15.93 -18.68 -5.69
C LEU A 412 -14.79 -19.70 -5.59
N VAL A 413 -14.17 -19.85 -4.41
CA VAL A 413 -12.98 -20.71 -4.23
C VAL A 413 -13.31 -22.13 -3.78
N ARG A 414 -14.54 -22.37 -3.30
CA ARG A 414 -15.04 -23.68 -2.86
C ARG A 414 -14.08 -24.35 -1.87
N ASP A 415 -13.67 -23.61 -0.85
CA ASP A 415 -12.86 -24.13 0.24
C ASP A 415 -13.63 -25.13 1.10
N ASN A 416 -12.92 -25.80 2.00
CA ASN A 416 -13.48 -26.79 2.94
C ASN A 416 -13.44 -26.28 4.38
N GLY A 417 -13.44 -24.97 4.58
CA GLY A 417 -13.14 -24.31 5.85
C GLY A 417 -11.67 -23.91 5.98
N PRO A 418 -11.26 -23.41 7.16
CA PRO A 418 -9.94 -22.83 7.37
C PRO A 418 -8.81 -23.81 7.04
N VAL A 419 -7.70 -23.28 6.51
CA VAL A 419 -6.50 -24.07 6.26
C VAL A 419 -5.97 -24.69 7.56
N ALA A 420 -5.29 -25.82 7.43
CA ALA A 420 -4.73 -26.49 8.60
C ALA A 420 -3.75 -25.55 9.33
N GLY A 421 -3.83 -25.53 10.66
CA GLY A 421 -2.93 -24.71 11.49
C GLY A 421 -3.38 -23.26 11.69
N ASP A 422 -4.41 -22.77 10.99
CA ASP A 422 -5.03 -21.48 11.32
C ASP A 422 -5.98 -21.64 12.52
N GLY A 423 -5.63 -20.98 13.63
CA GLY A 423 -6.39 -20.94 14.88
C GLY A 423 -7.25 -19.69 15.06
N ASN A 424 -7.30 -18.79 14.08
CA ASN A 424 -8.14 -17.60 14.13
C ASN A 424 -9.62 -18.01 14.19
N THR A 425 -10.46 -17.18 14.80
CA THR A 425 -11.91 -17.40 14.86
C THR A 425 -12.73 -16.21 14.40
N SER A 426 -12.11 -15.03 14.38
CA SER A 426 -12.76 -13.78 14.01
C SER A 426 -11.77 -12.75 13.54
N ILE A 427 -12.17 -11.87 12.63
CA ILE A 427 -11.46 -10.64 12.29
C ILE A 427 -11.99 -9.45 13.11
N GLU A 428 -11.09 -8.53 13.45
CA GLU A 428 -11.44 -7.21 13.98
C GLU A 428 -11.19 -6.14 12.90
N VAL A 429 -12.27 -5.51 12.45
CA VAL A 429 -12.24 -4.40 11.48
C VAL A 429 -12.18 -3.09 12.28
N VAL A 430 -11.05 -2.38 12.20
CA VAL A 430 -10.80 -1.12 12.89
C VAL A 430 -10.98 0.04 11.92
N VAL A 431 -11.87 0.97 12.27
CA VAL A 431 -12.24 2.11 11.40
C VAL A 431 -12.03 3.43 12.13
N PHE A 432 -11.02 4.20 11.72
CA PHE A 432 -10.83 5.58 12.16
C PHE A 432 -11.74 6.54 11.38
N ASP A 433 -12.07 7.71 11.96
CA ASP A 433 -12.99 8.69 11.35
C ASP A 433 -12.37 9.39 10.13
N SER A 434 -11.05 9.40 10.01
CA SER A 434 -10.35 10.04 8.90
C SER A 434 -8.95 9.47 8.66
N SER A 435 -8.42 9.75 7.48
CA SER A 435 -7.02 9.48 7.14
C SER A 435 -6.02 10.11 8.12
N ALA A 436 -6.33 11.29 8.67
CA ALA A 436 -5.50 11.98 9.66
C ALA A 436 -5.51 11.29 11.03
N ASP A 437 -6.66 10.75 11.46
CA ASP A 437 -6.78 9.97 12.68
C ASP A 437 -6.09 8.62 12.55
N TYR A 438 -6.23 7.96 11.40
CA TYR A 438 -5.47 6.75 11.09
C TYR A 438 -3.95 6.97 11.25
N GLN A 439 -3.40 8.01 10.63
CA GLN A 439 -2.00 8.38 10.79
C GLN A 439 -1.60 8.72 12.23
N THR A 440 -2.57 9.10 13.07
CA THR A 440 -2.33 9.49 14.45
C THR A 440 -2.33 8.33 15.41
N TYR A 441 -3.27 7.42 15.29
CA TYR A 441 -3.50 6.42 16.32
C TYR A 441 -3.09 5.01 15.89
N ALA A 442 -3.17 4.68 14.59
CA ALA A 442 -3.03 3.29 14.15
C ALA A 442 -1.63 2.73 14.40
N GLY A 443 -0.58 3.50 14.10
CA GLY A 443 0.81 3.13 14.39
C GLY A 443 1.03 2.82 15.88
N PRO A 444 0.80 3.77 16.80
CA PRO A 444 0.96 3.55 18.24
C PRO A 444 0.11 2.40 18.81
N MET A 445 -1.10 2.17 18.28
CA MET A 445 -2.01 1.12 18.77
C MET A 445 -1.66 -0.27 18.25
N PHE A 446 -1.30 -0.38 16.98
CA PHE A 446 -1.18 -1.67 16.28
C PHE A 446 0.22 -1.95 15.75
N GLY A 447 1.14 -0.99 15.81
CA GLY A 447 2.49 -1.11 15.31
C GLY A 447 2.56 -1.22 13.80
N ILE A 448 1.77 -0.44 13.06
CA ILE A 448 1.76 -0.46 11.58
C ILE A 448 2.35 0.82 10.99
N ASP A 449 2.79 0.74 9.72
CA ASP A 449 3.01 1.94 8.91
C ASP A 449 1.65 2.50 8.51
N THR A 450 1.54 3.83 8.51
CA THR A 450 0.27 4.52 8.23
C THR A 450 0.32 5.36 6.96
N ASN A 451 1.28 5.12 6.07
CA ASN A 451 1.39 5.80 4.78
C ASN A 451 0.80 4.92 3.66
N ASN A 452 -0.44 4.47 3.88
CA ASN A 452 -1.20 3.56 3.01
C ASN A 452 -2.71 3.80 3.17
N GLY A 453 -3.50 3.15 2.32
CA GLY A 453 -4.97 3.20 2.33
C GLY A 453 -5.65 2.39 3.45
N GLY A 454 -4.88 1.63 4.21
CA GLY A 454 -5.36 0.64 5.15
C GLY A 454 -4.35 -0.51 5.25
N MET A 455 -4.54 -1.41 6.20
CA MET A 455 -3.67 -2.57 6.34
C MET A 455 -4.39 -3.78 6.91
N TYR A 456 -4.21 -4.93 6.28
CA TYR A 456 -4.44 -6.22 6.89
C TYR A 456 -3.21 -6.66 7.70
N LEU A 457 -3.38 -6.74 9.02
CA LEU A 457 -2.41 -7.26 9.97
C LEU A 457 -2.86 -8.67 10.41
N GLU A 458 -2.25 -9.68 9.80
CA GLU A 458 -2.59 -11.10 10.02
C GLU A 458 -2.16 -11.59 11.40
N GLY A 459 -0.94 -11.23 11.82
CA GLY A 459 -0.30 -11.82 13.00
C GLY A 459 0.29 -13.20 12.72
N ASP A 460 0.32 -14.06 13.73
CA ASP A 460 0.68 -15.48 13.58
C ASP A 460 -0.61 -16.30 13.64
N PRO A 461 -1.13 -16.80 12.51
CA PRO A 461 -2.41 -17.51 12.49
C PRO A 461 -2.39 -18.80 13.32
N SER A 462 -1.22 -19.37 13.62
CA SER A 462 -1.08 -20.56 14.46
C SER A 462 -1.02 -20.27 15.96
N ALA A 463 -0.78 -19.02 16.35
CA ALA A 463 -0.63 -18.64 17.74
C ALA A 463 -1.97 -18.57 18.47
N ALA A 464 -2.04 -19.17 19.65
CA ALA A 464 -3.20 -19.07 20.52
C ALA A 464 -3.46 -17.60 20.91
N GLY A 465 -4.67 -17.11 20.64
CA GLY A 465 -5.05 -15.73 20.93
C GLY A 465 -4.64 -14.72 19.86
N ASN A 466 -4.18 -15.18 18.68
CA ASN A 466 -4.02 -14.29 17.53
C ASN A 466 -5.35 -13.60 17.18
N GLN A 467 -5.27 -12.34 16.79
CA GLN A 467 -6.42 -11.54 16.39
C GLN A 467 -6.06 -10.83 15.09
N PRO A 468 -6.47 -11.37 13.93
CA PRO A 468 -6.26 -10.70 12.65
C PRO A 468 -7.07 -9.40 12.63
N ARG A 469 -6.51 -8.37 12.02
CA ARG A 469 -7.12 -7.04 11.96
C ARG A 469 -7.06 -6.47 10.56
N PHE A 470 -8.18 -5.93 10.10
CA PHE A 470 -8.17 -4.96 9.01
C PHE A 470 -8.27 -3.57 9.63
N ILE A 471 -7.28 -2.71 9.40
CA ILE A 471 -7.16 -1.39 10.03
C ILE A 471 -7.21 -0.33 8.94
N ALA A 472 -8.26 0.49 8.95
CA ALA A 472 -8.50 1.52 7.94
C ALA A 472 -9.28 2.71 8.50
N TYR A 473 -9.82 3.53 7.62
CA TYR A 473 -10.52 4.77 7.94
C TYR A 473 -11.66 5.03 6.96
N GLU A 474 -12.60 5.90 7.36
CA GLU A 474 -13.53 6.50 6.42
C GLU A 474 -12.76 7.31 5.37
N ALA A 475 -13.10 7.10 4.09
CA ALA A 475 -12.62 7.92 2.99
C ALA A 475 -13.29 9.30 3.03
N GLU A 476 -12.84 10.18 3.93
CA GLU A 476 -13.55 11.42 4.28
C GLU A 476 -13.77 12.38 3.09
N TRP A 477 -13.04 12.19 2.00
CA TRP A 477 -13.16 12.93 0.75
C TRP A 477 -14.35 12.50 -0.13
N LEU A 478 -15.01 11.38 0.18
CA LEU A 478 -16.20 10.89 -0.53
C LEU A 478 -17.53 11.34 0.11
N ARG A 479 -17.47 12.07 1.23
CA ARG A 479 -18.66 12.58 1.92
C ARG A 479 -19.56 13.38 0.95
N PRO A 480 -20.90 13.20 1.00
CA PRO A 480 -21.64 12.54 2.07
C PRO A 480 -21.72 11.00 1.97
N ASP A 481 -21.17 10.38 0.93
CA ASP A 481 -21.15 8.92 0.81
C ASP A 481 -20.14 8.32 1.80
N PHE A 482 -20.59 7.35 2.59
CA PHE A 482 -19.72 6.65 3.53
C PHE A 482 -19.07 5.46 2.87
N GLN A 483 -17.73 5.43 2.89
CA GLN A 483 -16.95 4.30 2.46
C GLN A 483 -15.76 4.12 3.41
N ILE A 484 -15.55 2.87 3.84
CA ILE A 484 -14.28 2.49 4.49
C ILE A 484 -13.30 2.23 3.35
N TRP A 485 -12.19 2.96 3.33
CA TRP A 485 -11.23 2.89 2.23
C TRP A 485 -10.66 1.47 2.09
N ASN A 486 -10.64 0.93 0.87
CA ASN A 486 -10.15 -0.41 0.51
C ASN A 486 -10.82 -1.62 1.20
N LEU A 487 -12.00 -1.45 1.83
CA LEU A 487 -12.66 -2.48 2.65
C LEU A 487 -12.74 -3.87 1.99
N ASN A 488 -13.29 -3.95 0.78
CA ASN A 488 -13.55 -5.24 0.13
C ASN A 488 -12.26 -5.88 -0.41
N HIS A 489 -11.24 -5.09 -0.76
CA HIS A 489 -9.92 -5.61 -1.11
C HIS A 489 -9.27 -6.29 0.11
N GLU A 490 -9.18 -5.55 1.21
CA GLU A 490 -8.47 -5.97 2.42
C GLU A 490 -9.18 -7.11 3.16
N TYR A 491 -10.51 -7.13 3.13
CA TYR A 491 -11.26 -8.27 3.66
C TYR A 491 -10.97 -9.56 2.86
N THR A 492 -10.64 -9.44 1.56
CA THR A 492 -10.25 -10.61 0.77
C THR A 492 -8.91 -11.18 1.25
N HIS A 493 -7.95 -10.35 1.64
CA HIS A 493 -6.67 -10.84 2.18
C HIS A 493 -6.85 -11.68 3.45
N TYR A 494 -7.78 -11.29 4.32
CA TYR A 494 -8.16 -12.12 5.47
C TYR A 494 -8.76 -13.46 5.05
N LEU A 495 -9.68 -13.46 4.08
CA LEU A 495 -10.31 -14.68 3.59
C LEU A 495 -9.30 -15.60 2.88
N ASP A 496 -8.45 -15.05 2.01
CA ASP A 496 -7.42 -15.78 1.28
C ASP A 496 -6.39 -16.39 2.24
N GLY A 497 -5.88 -15.61 3.20
CA GLY A 497 -4.98 -16.08 4.26
C GLY A 497 -5.59 -17.21 5.09
N ARG A 498 -6.87 -17.12 5.43
CA ARG A 498 -7.54 -18.10 6.28
C ARG A 498 -7.96 -19.38 5.56
N TYR A 499 -8.38 -19.29 4.30
CA TYR A 499 -9.09 -20.37 3.61
C TYR A 499 -8.33 -20.94 2.40
N ASP A 500 -7.34 -20.22 1.87
CA ASP A 500 -6.61 -20.61 0.66
C ASP A 500 -5.09 -20.70 0.86
N MET A 501 -4.49 -19.88 1.73
CA MET A 501 -3.04 -19.80 1.90
C MET A 501 -2.57 -20.40 3.22
N TYR A 502 -1.88 -21.54 3.18
CA TYR A 502 -1.39 -22.19 4.40
C TYR A 502 -0.24 -21.43 5.09
N GLY A 503 -0.36 -21.22 6.41
CA GLY A 503 0.69 -20.58 7.20
C GLY A 503 0.49 -19.08 7.26
N ASP A 504 1.56 -18.35 7.57
CA ASP A 504 1.54 -16.88 7.58
C ASP A 504 1.90 -16.29 6.20
N PHE A 505 1.77 -14.97 6.08
CA PHE A 505 2.15 -14.22 4.89
C PHE A 505 3.56 -14.56 4.36
N ASP A 506 4.56 -14.72 5.24
CA ASP A 506 5.94 -15.07 4.84
C ASP A 506 5.99 -16.45 4.15
N ALA A 507 5.24 -17.43 4.66
CA ALA A 507 5.11 -18.72 4.02
C ALA A 507 4.47 -18.59 2.63
N GLY A 508 3.40 -17.78 2.53
CA GLY A 508 2.66 -17.50 1.30
C GLY A 508 3.50 -16.86 0.19
N VAL A 509 4.49 -16.04 0.54
CA VAL A 509 5.38 -15.36 -0.42
C VAL A 509 6.75 -16.01 -0.58
N SER A 510 6.95 -17.22 -0.04
CA SER A 510 8.18 -18.01 -0.21
C SER A 510 8.48 -18.40 -1.67
N THR A 511 7.46 -18.32 -2.53
CA THR A 511 7.58 -18.35 -3.99
C THR A 511 6.79 -17.17 -4.58
N PRO A 512 7.02 -16.75 -5.84
CA PRO A 512 6.26 -15.65 -6.43
C PRO A 512 4.76 -15.96 -6.52
N THR A 513 3.98 -15.39 -5.61
CA THR A 513 2.52 -15.57 -5.47
C THR A 513 1.75 -14.25 -5.56
N ILE A 514 2.43 -13.12 -5.77
CA ILE A 514 1.80 -11.79 -5.71
C ILE A 514 0.76 -11.57 -6.82
N TRP A 515 0.93 -12.22 -7.97
CA TRP A 515 -0.11 -12.22 -9.01
C TRP A 515 -1.45 -12.77 -8.51
N TRP A 516 -1.41 -13.73 -7.57
CA TRP A 516 -2.57 -14.28 -6.90
C TRP A 516 -2.99 -13.38 -5.75
N ILE A 517 -2.14 -13.15 -4.75
CA ILE A 517 -2.51 -12.41 -3.52
C ILE A 517 -3.20 -11.09 -3.85
N GLU A 518 -2.54 -10.22 -4.64
CA GLU A 518 -3.08 -8.91 -4.97
C GLU A 518 -4.11 -8.98 -6.10
N GLY A 519 -3.86 -9.80 -7.12
CA GLY A 519 -4.78 -9.96 -8.24
C GLY A 519 -6.13 -10.55 -7.82
N PHE A 520 -6.14 -11.42 -6.82
CA PHE A 520 -7.33 -12.08 -6.29
C PHE A 520 -8.11 -11.16 -5.36
N ALA A 521 -7.43 -10.39 -4.51
CA ALA A 521 -8.06 -9.34 -3.73
C ALA A 521 -8.77 -8.31 -4.63
N GLU A 522 -8.11 -7.87 -5.71
CA GLU A 522 -8.73 -7.02 -6.73
C GLU A 522 -9.90 -7.72 -7.42
N TYR A 523 -9.72 -8.99 -7.80
CA TYR A 523 -10.75 -9.75 -8.50
C TYR A 523 -12.02 -9.90 -7.67
N VAL A 524 -11.89 -10.31 -6.41
CA VAL A 524 -13.01 -10.42 -5.48
C VAL A 524 -13.61 -9.04 -5.23
N SER A 525 -12.81 -8.03 -4.94
CA SER A 525 -13.28 -6.67 -4.63
C SER A 525 -14.15 -6.09 -5.76
N TYR A 526 -13.63 -6.04 -6.99
CA TYR A 526 -14.38 -5.50 -8.13
C TYR A 526 -15.59 -6.37 -8.47
N SER A 527 -15.45 -7.69 -8.37
CA SER A 527 -16.50 -8.59 -8.84
C SER A 527 -17.68 -8.68 -7.87
N TYR A 528 -17.38 -8.76 -6.58
CA TYR A 528 -18.38 -8.71 -5.52
C TYR A 528 -19.19 -7.39 -5.56
N ARG A 529 -18.49 -6.27 -5.77
CA ARG A 529 -19.12 -4.94 -5.89
C ARG A 529 -19.82 -4.72 -7.24
N LYS A 530 -19.69 -5.66 -8.19
CA LYS A 530 -20.20 -5.55 -9.57
C LYS A 530 -19.69 -4.29 -10.27
N GLN A 531 -18.43 -3.96 -10.04
CA GLN A 531 -17.77 -2.82 -10.65
C GLN A 531 -16.89 -3.27 -11.80
N THR A 532 -16.95 -2.54 -12.91
CA THR A 532 -16.01 -2.74 -14.01
C THR A 532 -14.65 -2.20 -13.60
N TYR A 533 -13.61 -3.00 -13.84
CA TYR A 533 -12.24 -2.56 -13.61
C TYR A 533 -11.65 -1.95 -14.90
N ASP A 534 -12.08 -0.73 -15.25
CA ASP A 534 -11.76 -0.06 -16.52
C ASP A 534 -10.25 0.11 -16.75
N ALA A 535 -9.51 0.39 -15.68
CA ALA A 535 -8.05 0.51 -15.71
C ALA A 535 -7.38 -0.81 -16.12
N ALA A 536 -7.77 -1.94 -15.53
CA ALA A 536 -7.26 -3.25 -15.93
C ALA A 536 -7.68 -3.62 -17.36
N ILE A 537 -8.91 -3.31 -17.77
CA ILE A 537 -9.37 -3.53 -19.15
C ILE A 537 -8.57 -2.70 -20.16
N THR A 538 -8.18 -1.47 -19.79
CA THR A 538 -7.29 -0.64 -20.60
C THR A 538 -5.91 -1.29 -20.77
N GLU A 539 -5.33 -1.86 -19.70
CA GLU A 539 -4.08 -2.62 -19.78
C GLU A 539 -4.23 -3.88 -20.66
N ALA A 540 -5.36 -4.58 -20.57
CA ALA A 540 -5.64 -5.74 -21.42
C ALA A 540 -5.55 -5.39 -22.92
N GLY A 541 -6.02 -4.20 -23.30
CA GLY A 541 -5.91 -3.69 -24.67
C GLY A 541 -4.48 -3.49 -25.16
N ARG A 542 -3.53 -3.25 -24.25
CA ARG A 542 -2.10 -3.07 -24.57
C ARG A 542 -1.37 -4.40 -24.81
N ARG A 543 -1.87 -5.50 -24.24
CA ARG A 543 -1.29 -6.85 -24.36
C ARG A 543 0.21 -6.89 -24.00
N THR A 544 0.60 -6.16 -22.95
CA THR A 544 2.00 -5.96 -22.55
C THR A 544 2.69 -7.26 -22.12
N TYR A 545 2.00 -8.12 -21.37
CA TYR A 545 2.58 -9.33 -20.80
C TYR A 545 1.92 -10.62 -21.31
N ALA A 546 2.74 -11.64 -21.52
CA ALA A 546 2.27 -13.02 -21.60
C ALA A 546 1.83 -13.48 -20.20
N LEU A 547 0.86 -14.39 -20.10
CA LEU A 547 0.39 -14.92 -18.81
C LEU A 547 1.54 -15.60 -18.05
N SER A 548 2.38 -16.35 -18.77
CA SER A 548 3.56 -17.01 -18.20
C SER A 548 4.55 -16.07 -17.52
N THR A 549 4.61 -14.80 -17.95
CA THR A 549 5.46 -13.78 -17.31
C THR A 549 4.89 -13.33 -15.96
N LEU A 550 3.56 -13.33 -15.82
CA LEU A 550 2.89 -12.84 -14.61
C LEU A 550 3.08 -13.79 -13.42
N TRP A 551 3.41 -15.06 -13.65
CA TRP A 551 3.78 -16.01 -12.59
C TRP A 551 4.98 -15.56 -11.76
N ASP A 552 5.83 -14.67 -12.28
CA ASP A 552 7.02 -14.15 -11.59
C ASP A 552 6.78 -12.80 -10.89
N THR A 553 5.51 -12.41 -10.73
CA THR A 553 5.17 -11.14 -10.08
C THR A 553 5.48 -11.20 -8.58
N THR A 554 6.17 -10.16 -8.13
CA THR A 554 6.60 -9.90 -6.74
C THR A 554 6.39 -8.42 -6.42
N TYR A 555 6.47 -8.01 -5.15
CA TYR A 555 6.37 -6.59 -4.75
C TYR A 555 7.52 -5.70 -5.26
N ALA A 556 8.58 -6.28 -5.85
CA ALA A 556 9.61 -5.50 -6.53
C ALA A 556 9.13 -4.88 -7.86
N HIS A 557 8.01 -5.34 -8.41
CA HIS A 557 7.44 -4.84 -9.65
C HIS A 557 6.56 -3.60 -9.43
N ASP A 558 6.17 -2.92 -10.51
CA ASP A 558 5.29 -1.76 -10.44
C ASP A 558 3.83 -2.13 -10.10
N THR A 559 3.06 -1.14 -9.62
CA THR A 559 1.66 -1.35 -9.22
C THR A 559 0.76 -1.80 -10.38
N THR A 560 1.08 -1.42 -11.63
CA THR A 560 0.30 -1.86 -12.79
C THR A 560 0.47 -3.37 -12.99
N ARG A 561 1.69 -3.90 -12.88
CA ARG A 561 1.94 -5.35 -12.94
C ARG A 561 1.34 -6.09 -11.76
N ILE A 562 1.44 -5.55 -10.56
CA ILE A 562 0.96 -6.18 -9.32
C ILE A 562 -0.57 -6.32 -9.33
N TYR A 563 -1.30 -5.21 -9.45
CA TYR A 563 -2.75 -5.20 -9.21
C TYR A 563 -3.55 -5.44 -10.49
N ARG A 564 -3.31 -4.66 -11.55
CA ARG A 564 -4.11 -4.71 -12.79
C ARG A 564 -3.84 -5.99 -13.58
N TRP A 565 -2.56 -6.31 -13.80
CA TRP A 565 -2.21 -7.54 -14.51
C TRP A 565 -2.42 -8.78 -13.63
N GLY A 566 -2.25 -8.68 -12.32
CA GLY A 566 -2.68 -9.71 -11.36
C GLY A 566 -4.17 -10.00 -11.49
N TYR A 567 -5.03 -8.97 -11.44
CA TYR A 567 -6.48 -9.08 -11.63
C TYR A 567 -6.83 -9.78 -12.93
N LEU A 568 -6.22 -9.36 -14.05
CA LEU A 568 -6.48 -9.98 -15.35
C LEU A 568 -6.08 -11.46 -15.35
N ALA A 569 -4.92 -11.81 -14.78
CA ALA A 569 -4.44 -13.18 -14.71
C ALA A 569 -5.37 -14.06 -13.86
N VAL A 570 -5.78 -13.59 -12.68
CA VAL A 570 -6.72 -14.30 -11.81
C VAL A 570 -8.08 -14.47 -12.50
N ARG A 571 -8.64 -13.39 -13.05
CA ARG A 571 -9.91 -13.43 -13.77
C ARG A 571 -9.88 -14.42 -14.93
N TYR A 572 -8.83 -14.41 -15.73
CA TYR A 572 -8.67 -15.35 -16.83
C TYR A 572 -8.62 -16.80 -16.36
N MET A 573 -7.90 -17.08 -15.27
CA MET A 573 -7.83 -18.44 -14.71
C MET A 573 -9.21 -18.91 -14.22
N PHE A 574 -10.01 -18.05 -13.60
CA PHE A 574 -11.40 -18.37 -13.27
C PHE A 574 -12.29 -18.56 -14.51
N ASP A 575 -12.17 -17.69 -15.50
CA ASP A 575 -13.01 -17.70 -16.71
C ASP A 575 -12.73 -18.91 -17.63
N LYS A 576 -11.45 -19.31 -17.74
CA LYS A 576 -10.99 -20.27 -18.76
C LYS A 576 -10.44 -21.57 -18.19
N HIS A 577 -9.85 -21.54 -17.01
CA HIS A 577 -9.09 -22.66 -16.46
C HIS A 577 -9.44 -23.00 -15.00
N PRO A 578 -10.73 -23.08 -14.60
CA PRO A 578 -11.11 -23.26 -13.20
C PRO A 578 -10.63 -24.58 -12.59
N GLY A 579 -10.43 -25.63 -13.40
CA GLY A 579 -9.91 -26.92 -12.93
C GLY A 579 -8.42 -26.86 -12.53
N ASP A 580 -7.61 -26.16 -13.31
CA ASP A 580 -6.20 -25.93 -12.97
C ASP A 580 -6.08 -24.99 -11.78
N LEU A 581 -6.96 -23.99 -11.69
CA LEU A 581 -7.00 -23.10 -10.54
C LEU A 581 -7.36 -23.87 -9.25
N SER A 582 -8.35 -24.76 -9.31
CA SER A 582 -8.68 -25.65 -8.18
C SER A 582 -7.51 -26.54 -7.76
N THR A 583 -6.69 -26.98 -8.71
CA THR A 583 -5.47 -27.76 -8.43
C THR A 583 -4.42 -26.90 -7.73
N LEU A 584 -4.21 -25.68 -8.22
CA LEU A 584 -3.29 -24.72 -7.61
C LEU A 584 -3.69 -24.39 -6.17
N LEU A 585 -4.96 -24.08 -5.92
CA LEU A 585 -5.46 -23.80 -4.56
C LEU A 585 -5.31 -25.00 -3.63
N GLY A 586 -5.44 -26.23 -4.14
CA GLY A 586 -5.14 -27.43 -3.37
C GLY A 586 -3.68 -27.48 -2.86
N HIS A 587 -2.72 -26.98 -3.65
CA HIS A 587 -1.33 -26.85 -3.21
C HIS A 587 -1.13 -25.71 -2.22
N TYR A 588 -1.75 -24.54 -2.44
CA TYR A 588 -1.67 -23.40 -1.52
C TYR A 588 -2.24 -23.74 -0.12
N ARG A 589 -3.42 -24.37 -0.08
CA ARG A 589 -4.11 -24.78 1.17
C ARG A 589 -3.35 -25.79 2.02
N THR A 590 -2.34 -26.44 1.44
CA THR A 590 -1.49 -27.45 2.11
C THR A 590 -0.05 -26.96 2.33
N GLY A 591 0.27 -25.73 1.93
CA GLY A 591 1.62 -25.16 2.05
C GLY A 591 2.62 -25.79 1.09
N ALA A 592 2.16 -26.46 0.02
CA ALA A 592 2.99 -27.09 -0.99
C ALA A 592 3.52 -26.06 -2.00
N TRP A 593 4.15 -24.98 -1.52
CA TRP A 593 4.54 -23.80 -2.30
C TRP A 593 5.45 -24.13 -3.50
N SER A 594 6.44 -25.01 -3.31
CA SER A 594 7.33 -25.46 -4.38
C SER A 594 6.63 -26.31 -5.45
N THR A 595 5.65 -27.12 -5.05
CA THR A 595 4.81 -27.90 -5.96
C THR A 595 3.88 -26.98 -6.75
N ALA A 596 3.21 -26.03 -6.08
CA ALA A 596 2.39 -25.02 -6.74
C ALA A 596 3.19 -24.23 -7.78
N ARG A 597 4.40 -23.79 -7.41
CA ARG A 597 5.32 -23.09 -8.30
C ARG A 597 5.70 -23.93 -9.52
N SER A 598 6.01 -25.22 -9.31
CA SER A 598 6.33 -26.14 -10.41
C SER A 598 5.13 -26.41 -11.32
N PHE A 599 3.91 -26.43 -10.76
CA PHE A 599 2.68 -26.53 -11.53
C PHE A 599 2.46 -25.30 -12.42
N LEU A 600 2.62 -24.09 -11.88
CA LEU A 600 2.51 -22.85 -12.67
C LEU A 600 3.56 -22.74 -13.77
N THR A 601 4.85 -22.89 -13.45
CA THR A 601 5.94 -22.62 -14.41
C THR A 601 6.26 -23.79 -15.33
N GLY A 602 6.04 -25.02 -14.86
CA GLY A 602 6.35 -26.24 -15.60
C GLY A 602 5.11 -26.85 -16.25
N SER A 603 4.06 -27.14 -15.46
CA SER A 603 2.86 -27.78 -16.01
C SER A 603 2.11 -26.79 -16.89
N ILE A 604 1.57 -25.70 -16.35
CA ILE A 604 0.89 -24.66 -17.13
C ILE A 604 1.87 -24.00 -18.11
N GLY A 605 3.02 -23.52 -17.60
CA GLY A 605 4.06 -22.90 -18.42
C GLY A 605 3.51 -21.81 -19.33
N SER A 606 3.88 -21.87 -20.62
CA SER A 606 3.40 -20.97 -21.67
C SER A 606 2.20 -21.50 -22.45
N ARG A 607 1.60 -22.63 -22.04
CA ARG A 607 0.51 -23.28 -22.80
C ARG A 607 -0.68 -22.36 -23.01
N TYR A 608 -0.91 -21.45 -22.07
CA TYR A 608 -2.04 -20.52 -22.09
C TYR A 608 -1.71 -19.12 -22.62
N ASP A 609 -0.51 -18.89 -23.17
CA ASP A 609 -0.16 -17.53 -23.61
C ASP A 609 -0.94 -17.12 -24.87
N THR A 610 -1.24 -18.06 -25.76
CA THR A 610 -1.92 -17.75 -27.03
C THR A 610 -3.42 -17.47 -26.83
N ASP A 611 -4.12 -18.30 -26.06
CA ASP A 611 -5.53 -18.09 -25.72
C ASP A 611 -5.71 -16.94 -24.73
N TRP A 612 -4.74 -16.67 -23.85
CA TRP A 612 -4.67 -15.45 -23.04
C TRP A 612 -4.75 -14.18 -23.89
N TYR A 613 -3.92 -14.03 -24.92
CA TYR A 613 -3.98 -12.83 -25.78
C TYR A 613 -5.32 -12.70 -26.53
N THR A 614 -5.95 -13.83 -26.85
CA THR A 614 -7.29 -13.85 -27.45
C THR A 614 -8.33 -13.37 -26.44
N TRP A 615 -8.24 -13.83 -25.19
CA TRP A 615 -9.12 -13.39 -24.11
C TRP A 615 -8.93 -11.92 -23.77
N LEU A 616 -7.69 -11.41 -23.69
CA LEU A 616 -7.41 -9.98 -23.48
C LEU A 616 -8.04 -9.10 -24.56
N ALA A 617 -8.01 -9.55 -25.82
CA ALA A 617 -8.65 -8.85 -26.93
C ALA A 617 -10.16 -8.71 -26.72
N ALA A 618 -10.82 -9.81 -26.32
CA ALA A 618 -12.26 -9.82 -26.04
C ALA A 618 -12.59 -8.95 -24.82
N CYS A 619 -11.75 -9.02 -23.78
CA CYS A 619 -11.86 -8.22 -22.57
C CYS A 619 -11.86 -6.73 -22.89
N ALA A 620 -10.86 -6.28 -23.67
CA ALA A 620 -10.73 -4.90 -24.15
C ALA A 620 -11.88 -4.46 -25.07
N SER A 621 -12.55 -5.39 -25.76
CA SER A 621 -13.75 -5.11 -26.57
C SER A 621 -15.05 -5.17 -25.77
N GLY A 622 -14.99 -5.21 -24.43
CA GLY A 622 -16.17 -5.14 -23.56
C GLY A 622 -16.65 -6.47 -22.99
N ALA A 623 -16.03 -7.61 -23.32
CA ALA A 623 -16.40 -8.90 -22.72
C ALA A 623 -16.15 -8.96 -21.20
N CYS A 624 -15.35 -8.02 -20.69
CA CYS A 624 -15.03 -7.90 -19.27
C CYS A 624 -15.90 -6.88 -18.50
N ALA A 625 -16.81 -6.17 -19.18
CA ALA A 625 -17.66 -5.15 -18.56
C ALA A 625 -18.65 -5.76 -17.55
N GLY A 626 -18.96 -5.05 -16.47
CA GLY A 626 -20.01 -5.41 -15.50
C GLY A 626 -19.55 -6.06 -14.20
N GLY A 627 -18.24 -6.26 -13.99
CA GLY A 627 -17.73 -6.85 -12.74
C GLY A 627 -18.16 -8.31 -12.52
N ASP A 628 -18.57 -9.05 -13.55
CA ASP A 628 -19.06 -10.43 -13.38
C ASP A 628 -17.93 -11.47 -13.24
N GLY A 629 -16.95 -11.21 -12.36
CA GLY A 629 -15.95 -12.20 -11.93
C GLY A 629 -16.45 -13.16 -10.85
N GLY A 630 -17.76 -13.23 -10.64
CA GLY A 630 -18.38 -14.45 -10.12
C GLY A 630 -18.67 -15.31 -11.32
N GLY A 631 -17.71 -16.15 -11.72
CA GLY A 631 -17.69 -16.89 -12.98
C GLY A 631 -19.09 -17.16 -13.54
N SER A 632 -19.39 -16.56 -14.69
CA SER A 632 -20.64 -16.76 -15.41
C SER A 632 -21.02 -18.24 -15.34
N ALA A 633 -22.16 -18.57 -14.71
CA ALA A 633 -22.58 -19.94 -14.47
C ALA A 633 -22.38 -20.78 -15.75
N PRO A 634 -21.81 -22.00 -15.71
CA PRO A 634 -21.51 -22.78 -16.90
C PRO A 634 -22.77 -22.96 -17.76
N GLU A 635 -22.62 -23.13 -19.08
CA GLU A 635 -23.78 -23.47 -19.91
C GLU A 635 -24.43 -24.77 -19.41
N CYS A 636 -25.75 -24.77 -19.32
CA CYS A 636 -26.47 -25.97 -18.91
C CYS A 636 -26.20 -27.12 -19.90
N THR A 637 -26.02 -28.34 -19.39
CA THR A 637 -25.62 -29.49 -20.22
C THR A 637 -26.81 -30.26 -20.81
N GLY A 638 -28.03 -29.88 -20.46
CA GLY A 638 -29.26 -30.50 -20.98
C GLY A 638 -29.34 -30.43 -22.51
N ALA A 639 -29.80 -31.51 -23.13
CA ALA A 639 -29.89 -31.62 -24.59
C ALA A 639 -30.90 -30.65 -25.22
N ASP A 640 -31.98 -30.30 -24.49
CA ASP A 640 -32.88 -29.22 -24.89
C ASP A 640 -32.24 -27.88 -24.50
N THR A 641 -32.00 -27.03 -25.49
CA THR A 641 -31.36 -25.72 -25.32
C THR A 641 -32.20 -24.73 -24.50
N ARG A 642 -33.46 -25.05 -24.23
CA ARG A 642 -34.36 -24.27 -23.36
C ARG A 642 -34.32 -24.73 -21.91
N GLN A 643 -33.77 -25.92 -21.64
CA GLN A 643 -33.72 -26.47 -20.30
C GLN A 643 -32.63 -25.78 -19.49
N LEU A 644 -33.03 -25.21 -18.35
CA LEU A 644 -32.16 -24.70 -17.31
C LEU A 644 -31.92 -25.78 -16.24
N ASP A 645 -30.92 -25.57 -15.40
CA ASP A 645 -30.59 -26.40 -14.23
C ASP A 645 -29.99 -25.54 -13.11
N ARG A 646 -29.65 -26.15 -11.98
CA ARG A 646 -29.06 -25.48 -10.82
C ARG A 646 -27.66 -24.95 -11.14
N GLY A 647 -27.45 -23.66 -10.93
CA GLY A 647 -26.14 -23.03 -11.03
C GLY A 647 -25.55 -23.06 -12.45
N CYS A 648 -26.40 -23.08 -13.48
CA CYS A 648 -26.00 -22.99 -14.89
C CYS A 648 -26.79 -21.92 -15.64
N ARG A 649 -26.34 -21.55 -16.84
CA ARG A 649 -27.00 -20.57 -17.71
C ARG A 649 -27.41 -21.13 -19.07
N ARG A 650 -28.31 -20.40 -19.73
CA ARG A 650 -28.56 -20.48 -21.19
C ARG A 650 -28.26 -19.13 -21.81
N SER A 651 -27.21 -19.04 -22.64
CA SER A 651 -26.81 -17.82 -23.34
C SER A 651 -27.29 -17.74 -24.79
N ASN A 652 -26.95 -16.64 -25.48
CA ASN A 652 -27.28 -16.36 -26.87
C ASN A 652 -28.79 -16.33 -27.17
N LEU A 653 -29.58 -15.98 -26.16
CA LEU A 653 -31.02 -15.81 -26.30
C LEU A 653 -31.29 -14.54 -27.10
N SER A 654 -32.25 -14.65 -28.01
CA SER A 654 -32.73 -13.53 -28.82
C SER A 654 -34.22 -13.68 -29.08
N ALA A 655 -34.92 -12.55 -29.22
CA ALA A 655 -36.29 -12.50 -29.67
C ALA A 655 -36.56 -11.18 -30.39
N ALA A 656 -37.50 -11.21 -31.35
CA ALA A 656 -38.01 -9.99 -31.96
C ALA A 656 -38.88 -9.21 -30.95
N GLN A 657 -39.17 -7.94 -31.26
CA GLN A 657 -40.13 -7.19 -30.45
C GLN A 657 -41.49 -7.90 -30.46
N ASN A 658 -42.09 -8.02 -29.28
CA ASN A 658 -43.33 -8.75 -29.02
C ASN A 658 -43.24 -10.29 -29.13
N ASP A 659 -42.03 -10.85 -29.20
CA ASP A 659 -41.80 -12.30 -29.20
C ASP A 659 -41.09 -12.78 -27.93
N TYR A 660 -40.90 -14.09 -27.77
CA TYR A 660 -40.40 -14.71 -26.55
C TYR A 660 -39.27 -15.71 -26.79
N ALA A 661 -38.28 -15.70 -25.89
CA ALA A 661 -37.40 -16.84 -25.68
C ALA A 661 -37.89 -17.65 -24.48
N TYR A 662 -38.32 -18.89 -24.70
CA TYR A 662 -38.89 -19.76 -23.67
C TYR A 662 -37.86 -20.71 -23.06
N LEU A 663 -37.90 -20.83 -21.74
CA LEU A 663 -37.01 -21.66 -20.93
C LEU A 663 -37.82 -22.43 -19.88
N PHE A 664 -37.31 -23.58 -19.42
CA PHE A 664 -37.96 -24.36 -18.37
C PHE A 664 -36.94 -24.97 -17.42
N LEU A 665 -37.35 -25.20 -16.18
CA LEU A 665 -36.52 -25.72 -15.10
C LEU A 665 -37.30 -26.79 -14.35
N TYR A 666 -36.67 -27.91 -14.04
CA TYR A 666 -37.24 -28.89 -13.10
C TYR A 666 -36.74 -28.59 -11.68
N LEU A 667 -37.66 -28.42 -10.73
CA LEU A 667 -37.33 -28.21 -9.33
C LEU A 667 -37.60 -29.47 -8.49
N PRO A 668 -36.64 -29.94 -7.68
CA PRO A 668 -36.90 -30.97 -6.69
C PRO A 668 -37.83 -30.46 -5.58
N ALA A 669 -38.41 -31.37 -4.81
CA ALA A 669 -39.22 -30.99 -3.65
C ALA A 669 -38.35 -30.35 -2.54
N GLY A 670 -38.90 -29.34 -1.85
CA GLY A 670 -38.26 -28.70 -0.70
C GLY A 670 -37.36 -27.51 -1.03
N VAL A 671 -37.34 -27.02 -2.27
CA VAL A 671 -36.66 -25.77 -2.63
C VAL A 671 -37.29 -24.60 -1.87
N SER A 672 -36.48 -23.90 -1.07
CA SER A 672 -36.94 -22.76 -0.27
C SER A 672 -36.89 -21.44 -1.03
N ARG A 673 -36.04 -21.34 -2.05
CA ARG A 673 -35.83 -20.16 -2.87
C ARG A 673 -35.31 -20.55 -4.25
N LEU A 674 -35.88 -19.98 -5.31
CA LEU A 674 -35.34 -19.99 -6.66
C LEU A 674 -35.01 -18.56 -7.06
N THR A 675 -33.78 -18.32 -7.50
CA THR A 675 -33.34 -17.06 -8.12
C THR A 675 -33.17 -17.25 -9.61
N ILE A 676 -33.72 -16.33 -10.39
CA ILE A 676 -33.65 -16.32 -11.86
C ILE A 676 -33.09 -14.96 -12.26
N THR A 677 -31.98 -14.95 -12.99
CA THR A 677 -31.31 -13.72 -13.40
C THR A 677 -31.14 -13.71 -14.91
N ALA A 678 -31.62 -12.64 -15.56
CA ALA A 678 -31.30 -12.34 -16.94
C ALA A 678 -30.19 -11.29 -17.00
N SER A 679 -29.23 -11.46 -17.91
CA SER A 679 -28.13 -10.51 -18.09
C SER A 679 -27.54 -10.58 -19.51
N GLY A 680 -26.67 -9.62 -19.84
CA GLY A 680 -25.92 -9.57 -21.09
C GLY A 680 -26.75 -9.18 -22.32
N GLY A 681 -26.08 -9.17 -23.48
CA GLY A 681 -26.70 -8.85 -24.77
C GLY A 681 -27.08 -7.38 -24.96
N THR A 682 -27.83 -7.11 -26.03
CA THR A 682 -28.40 -5.79 -26.38
C THR A 682 -29.92 -5.88 -26.49
N GLY A 683 -30.63 -4.75 -26.45
CA GLY A 683 -32.09 -4.70 -26.55
C GLY A 683 -32.78 -4.47 -25.20
N ASN A 684 -34.03 -4.92 -25.09
CA ASN A 684 -34.83 -4.83 -23.88
C ASN A 684 -35.63 -6.13 -23.68
N ALA A 685 -35.20 -6.96 -22.73
CA ALA A 685 -35.72 -8.29 -22.46
C ALA A 685 -36.32 -8.36 -21.06
N ASP A 686 -37.64 -8.40 -20.98
CA ASP A 686 -38.39 -8.52 -19.73
C ASP A 686 -38.43 -10.00 -19.27
N LEU A 687 -38.18 -10.26 -17.99
CA LEU A 687 -38.17 -11.60 -17.42
C LEU A 687 -39.52 -11.97 -16.79
N TYR A 688 -40.07 -13.12 -17.16
CA TYR A 688 -41.32 -13.66 -16.60
C TYR A 688 -41.14 -15.08 -16.07
N TYR A 689 -41.86 -15.40 -15.00
CA TYR A 689 -41.90 -16.72 -14.36
C TYR A 689 -43.34 -17.20 -14.16
N ASN A 690 -43.60 -18.49 -14.39
CA ASN A 690 -44.89 -19.13 -14.14
C ASN A 690 -44.71 -20.60 -13.69
N PRO A 691 -45.33 -21.03 -12.57
CA PRO A 691 -45.16 -22.38 -12.04
C PRO A 691 -45.95 -23.48 -12.77
N THR A 692 -46.92 -23.14 -13.62
CA THR A 692 -47.88 -24.13 -14.16
C THR A 692 -47.92 -24.24 -15.69
N GLY A 693 -47.34 -23.29 -16.41
CA GLY A 693 -47.29 -23.28 -17.87
C GLY A 693 -46.42 -22.14 -18.38
N TRP A 694 -46.26 -22.00 -19.71
CA TRP A 694 -45.40 -20.97 -20.28
C TRP A 694 -45.72 -19.57 -19.76
N ALA A 695 -44.68 -18.90 -19.28
CA ALA A 695 -44.78 -17.52 -18.84
C ALA A 695 -44.96 -16.61 -20.07
N THR A 696 -45.94 -15.72 -20.02
CA THR A 696 -46.23 -14.73 -21.08
C THR A 696 -46.66 -13.41 -20.42
N THR A 697 -46.74 -12.32 -21.18
CA THR A 697 -47.24 -11.04 -20.66
C THR A 697 -48.69 -11.11 -20.16
N GLY A 698 -49.48 -12.10 -20.61
CA GLY A 698 -50.85 -12.36 -20.15
C GLY A 698 -51.01 -13.49 -19.13
N SER A 699 -49.95 -14.24 -18.81
CA SER A 699 -50.00 -15.39 -17.90
C SER A 699 -48.65 -15.60 -17.21
N TYR A 700 -48.50 -15.05 -16.00
CA TYR A 700 -47.29 -15.14 -15.18
C TYR A 700 -47.63 -15.08 -13.69
N ALA A 701 -46.75 -15.63 -12.85
CA ALA A 701 -46.82 -15.50 -11.40
C ALA A 701 -45.94 -14.34 -10.90
N GLN A 702 -44.76 -14.16 -11.49
CA GLN A 702 -43.85 -13.06 -11.20
C GLN A 702 -43.20 -12.55 -12.48
N ARG A 703 -42.81 -11.27 -12.49
CA ARG A 703 -42.08 -10.64 -13.61
C ARG A 703 -41.16 -9.53 -13.13
N SER A 704 -40.12 -9.25 -13.91
CA SER A 704 -39.20 -8.12 -13.77
C SER A 704 -39.04 -7.49 -15.16
N THR A 705 -39.24 -6.17 -15.26
CA THR A 705 -39.41 -5.45 -16.54
C THR A 705 -38.69 -4.10 -16.51
N ALA A 706 -37.46 -4.07 -16.02
CA ALA A 706 -36.61 -2.89 -16.07
C ALA A 706 -36.19 -2.59 -17.53
N SER A 707 -35.65 -1.40 -17.78
CA SER A 707 -35.10 -1.12 -19.11
C SER A 707 -33.77 -1.85 -19.31
N GLY A 708 -33.67 -2.66 -20.37
CA GLY A 708 -32.45 -3.39 -20.73
C GLY A 708 -32.67 -4.89 -20.63
N ASN A 709 -31.59 -5.65 -20.42
CA ASN A 709 -31.67 -7.12 -20.28
C ASN A 709 -31.33 -7.60 -18.87
N ALA A 710 -31.12 -6.68 -17.93
CA ALA A 710 -30.68 -6.97 -16.57
C ALA A 710 -31.90 -7.11 -15.65
N GLU A 711 -32.39 -8.34 -15.51
CA GLU A 711 -33.59 -8.65 -14.75
C GLU A 711 -33.30 -9.68 -13.65
N THR A 712 -34.00 -9.61 -12.52
CA THR A 712 -33.88 -10.64 -11.47
C THR A 712 -35.22 -10.91 -10.80
N LEU A 713 -35.53 -12.20 -10.63
CA LEU A 713 -36.66 -12.69 -9.88
C LEU A 713 -36.20 -13.61 -8.75
N THR A 714 -36.84 -13.48 -7.59
CA THR A 714 -36.69 -14.40 -6.46
C THR A 714 -38.05 -14.99 -6.09
N VAL A 715 -38.21 -16.28 -6.37
CA VAL A 715 -39.41 -17.05 -6.06
C VAL A 715 -39.17 -17.78 -4.74
N THR A 716 -39.93 -17.42 -3.70
CA THR A 716 -39.85 -18.11 -2.39
C THR A 716 -40.78 -19.32 -2.37
N ASN A 717 -40.29 -20.45 -1.87
CA ASN A 717 -41.00 -21.74 -1.78
C ASN A 717 -41.69 -22.15 -3.11
N PRO A 718 -40.95 -22.23 -4.23
CA PRO A 718 -41.53 -22.68 -5.50
C PRO A 718 -42.05 -24.12 -5.41
N PRO A 719 -43.07 -24.49 -6.21
CA PRO A 719 -43.57 -25.86 -6.25
C PRO A 719 -42.52 -26.82 -6.83
N ALA A 720 -42.56 -28.07 -6.38
CA ALA A 720 -41.80 -29.15 -7.00
C ALA A 720 -42.35 -29.46 -8.41
N GLY A 721 -41.48 -29.85 -9.34
CA GLY A 721 -41.83 -30.15 -10.72
C GLY A 721 -41.32 -29.10 -11.72
N TYR A 722 -41.85 -29.14 -12.94
CA TYR A 722 -41.45 -28.20 -13.99
C TYR A 722 -42.05 -26.81 -13.76
N VAL A 723 -41.19 -25.80 -13.87
CA VAL A 723 -41.54 -24.39 -13.88
C VAL A 723 -41.05 -23.73 -15.17
N TYR A 724 -41.68 -22.63 -15.55
CA TYR A 724 -41.49 -22.03 -16.87
C TYR A 724 -41.06 -20.58 -16.74
N ILE A 725 -40.09 -20.21 -17.59
CA ILE A 725 -39.40 -18.92 -17.59
C ILE A 725 -39.42 -18.40 -19.03
N SER A 726 -39.58 -17.10 -19.22
CA SER A 726 -39.46 -16.51 -20.56
C SER A 726 -38.80 -15.15 -20.50
N LEU A 727 -38.00 -14.84 -21.52
CA LEU A 727 -37.64 -13.47 -21.85
C LEU A 727 -38.58 -12.96 -22.94
N TYR A 728 -39.29 -11.88 -22.65
CA TYR A 728 -40.16 -11.19 -23.59
C TYR A 728 -39.45 -9.98 -24.19
N GLY A 729 -39.44 -9.87 -25.52
CA GLY A 729 -38.84 -8.73 -26.21
C GLY A 729 -39.72 -7.48 -26.14
N ALA A 730 -39.63 -6.71 -25.06
CA ALA A 730 -40.22 -5.37 -24.98
C ALA A 730 -39.65 -4.45 -26.09
N ALA A 731 -38.38 -4.67 -26.42
CA ALA A 731 -37.78 -4.38 -27.72
C ALA A 731 -37.08 -5.65 -28.24
N SER A 732 -36.72 -5.70 -29.52
CA SER A 732 -35.89 -6.80 -30.02
C SER A 732 -34.58 -6.90 -29.22
N PHE A 733 -34.21 -8.09 -28.77
CA PHE A 733 -32.98 -8.32 -28.03
C PHE A 733 -32.16 -9.47 -28.62
N SER A 734 -30.85 -9.44 -28.38
CA SER A 734 -29.93 -10.48 -28.83
C SER A 734 -28.75 -10.64 -27.88
N GLY A 735 -28.28 -11.88 -27.72
CA GLY A 735 -27.11 -12.20 -26.90
C GLY A 735 -27.39 -12.21 -25.39
N ALA A 736 -28.65 -12.21 -24.96
CA ALA A 736 -29.00 -12.30 -23.56
C ALA A 736 -28.74 -13.70 -22.99
N ALA A 737 -28.58 -13.81 -21.68
CA ALA A 737 -28.45 -15.06 -20.96
C ALA A 737 -29.40 -15.11 -19.77
N VAL A 738 -29.89 -16.30 -19.43
CA VAL A 738 -30.65 -16.55 -18.19
C VAL A 738 -29.91 -17.59 -17.35
N THR A 739 -29.73 -17.27 -16.07
CA THR A 739 -29.11 -18.13 -15.05
C THR A 739 -30.13 -18.46 -13.96
N THR A 740 -30.10 -19.69 -13.44
CA THR A 740 -30.94 -20.11 -12.32
C THR A 740 -30.14 -20.72 -11.19
N ASP A 741 -30.53 -20.41 -9.95
CA ASP A 741 -29.95 -20.98 -8.74
C ASP A 741 -31.03 -21.27 -7.69
N TYR A 742 -31.00 -22.44 -7.06
CA TYR A 742 -32.04 -22.91 -6.12
C TYR A 742 -31.56 -23.96 -5.11
#